data_AF-A0A952PJ97-F1
#
_entry.id   AF-A0A952PJ97-F1
#
_cell.length_a   1.000
_cell.length_b   1.000
_cell.length_c   1.000
_cell.angle_alpha   90.00
_cell.angle_beta   90.00
_cell.angle_gamma   90.00
#
_symmetry.space_group_name_H-M   'P 1'
#
loop_
_entity.id
_entity.type
_entity.pdbx_description
1 polymer ?
#
loop_
_entity_poly.entity_id
_entity_poly.type
_entity_poly.pdbx_seq_one_letter_code
_entity_poly.pdbx_strand_id
1 'polypeptide(L)'
;MVESGSHSAKEVLHGKPGDSGERAPFADFGDFGIRPSHNAGLAKLAVSQADSPAEALSRSITDHKRQLAEQSWMGAGLSYLTEPIHQSGANLKKLEALQEKASKESSPELDKEITRAIGADRSSLKTQSEIELYGGGMLQTAGLFMGSKKGLAYTALAFGLNTARPADSVGTQALDFTLGASKGAATGLLFHNVMKSNADVATKALTMGVGNRFVDASLSRQTYINPENGKLDVTGAFGRIGARTADPAGLAMDVAVFGTGQAILQNQAIRGAIQKNALTATMTTAGAFGFASGSGDEISKQLKSGEFDAGAIVTRGLLRGGTDAIASIPGGMRASRLAAMQRESSLGLTRNPAATVEAVADPAQLARAVRETGSGAKLETSQLHGKPGKGTELQISDETARFLAERQPVIERSWPATASREFQIVGGDVKGLDMLGQSKAAAAVVKVRELSNGQPVGDTKRMLVQHVDDRTPLRTNLASTVDLVASCNPGLCGPSASKHLFGDRMGVGSVFFQKVADRLSFSTDRTAVSTANGAAVELGRTSTVSDLLLLPETKNLLRTPRPVELYAREMKHFKDPALRVVDAGADSIVFELADGRILKMTDRPYRKDGQPLWRPEWGSRTYETDNGVFRFDARLMTKPTQIEVNHEPIMYYIQERAQTPVSTRTLREFHDNIARDGNYVFWDGGFSSLGHAQLGYVPTKTGGKGVVLLDYDAVRKPGDVPPETQLSPGSDNHWMSRYRADRIDWER
;
A
#
# COMPACT_ATOMS: atom_id res chain seq x y z
N MET A 1 -31.19 46.52 34.88
CA MET A 1 -31.17 45.07 35.18
C MET A 1 -31.96 44.88 36.46
N VAL A 2 -32.92 43.95 36.47
CA VAL A 2 -33.79 43.63 37.62
C VAL A 2 -33.92 42.10 37.67
N GLU A 3 -34.27 41.58 38.85
CA GLU A 3 -34.35 40.17 39.27
C GLU A 3 -35.31 39.33 38.38
N SER A 4 -35.27 37.99 38.36
CA SER A 4 -35.54 37.13 39.53
C SER A 4 -35.48 35.62 39.20
N GLY A 5 -35.48 34.76 40.24
CA GLY A 5 -35.84 33.34 40.13
C GLY A 5 -37.37 33.13 40.28
N SER A 6 -37.93 31.92 40.48
CA SER A 6 -37.33 30.61 40.80
C SER A 6 -38.38 29.45 40.69
N HIS A 7 -37.96 28.21 40.94
CA HIS A 7 -38.75 27.03 41.40
C HIS A 7 -39.96 26.47 40.60
N SER A 8 -39.71 25.36 39.88
CA SER A 8 -40.02 23.97 40.29
C SER A 8 -41.46 23.45 40.62
N ALA A 9 -42.05 22.76 39.64
CA ALA A 9 -42.59 21.36 39.70
C ALA A 9 -44.04 21.00 40.15
N LYS A 10 -44.52 19.87 39.55
CA LYS A 10 -45.70 18.99 39.87
C LYS A 10 -47.12 19.55 39.57
N GLU A 11 -48.15 18.76 39.17
CA GLU A 11 -48.29 17.32 38.81
C GLU A 11 -49.58 17.03 37.97
N VAL A 12 -49.71 15.84 37.33
CA VAL A 12 -50.93 14.98 37.08
C VAL A 12 -52.29 15.64 36.67
N LEU A 13 -53.10 15.24 35.65
CA LEU A 13 -53.18 14.19 34.60
C LEU A 13 -54.09 14.75 33.41
N HIS A 14 -54.90 14.11 32.53
CA HIS A 14 -55.39 12.73 32.28
C HIS A 14 -55.98 12.51 30.85
N GLY A 15 -55.55 11.46 30.11
CA GLY A 15 -56.32 10.79 29.01
C GLY A 15 -56.50 11.53 27.66
N LYS A 16 -56.92 10.88 26.54
CA LYS A 16 -57.07 9.44 26.18
C LYS A 16 -57.03 9.26 24.62
N PRO A 17 -56.93 8.03 24.05
CA PRO A 17 -56.49 7.79 22.66
C PRO A 17 -57.54 7.20 21.67
N GLY A 18 -57.15 7.09 20.39
CA GLY A 18 -57.78 6.30 19.31
C GLY A 18 -57.45 6.84 17.90
N ASP A 19 -57.43 6.07 16.80
CA ASP A 19 -57.43 4.60 16.65
C ASP A 19 -56.91 4.17 15.25
N SER A 20 -56.84 2.84 15.04
CA SER A 20 -56.53 2.03 13.83
C SER A 20 -56.67 2.60 12.41
N GLY A 21 -55.83 2.12 11.48
CA GLY A 21 -56.07 2.26 10.03
C GLY A 21 -55.05 1.52 9.14
N GLU A 22 -55.29 0.23 8.84
CA GLU A 22 -54.50 -0.51 7.83
C GLU A 22 -54.83 -0.07 6.39
N ARG A 23 -53.82 0.05 5.51
CA ARG A 23 -53.87 -0.38 4.10
C ARG A 23 -52.53 -0.21 3.36
N ALA A 24 -52.02 -1.33 2.84
CA ALA A 24 -51.30 -1.39 1.57
C ALA A 24 -52.33 -1.63 0.42
N PRO A 25 -52.00 -1.64 -0.89
CA PRO A 25 -50.65 -1.72 -1.49
C PRO A 25 -50.43 -0.82 -2.75
N PHE A 26 -49.33 -1.12 -3.45
CA PHE A 26 -48.91 -0.70 -4.80
C PHE A 26 -48.20 0.64 -5.01
N ALA A 27 -47.28 0.56 -5.97
CA ALA A 27 -46.20 1.47 -6.30
C ALA A 27 -46.61 2.74 -7.04
N ASP A 28 -45.77 3.77 -6.95
CA ASP A 28 -45.11 4.31 -8.16
C ASP A 28 -43.69 4.84 -7.81
N PHE A 29 -42.87 5.11 -8.83
CA PHE A 29 -41.51 5.67 -8.67
C PHE A 29 -41.54 7.20 -8.52
N GLY A 30 -41.19 7.70 -7.34
CA GLY A 30 -41.14 9.14 -7.06
C GLY A 30 -39.98 9.86 -7.75
N ASP A 31 -40.31 10.74 -8.69
CA ASP A 31 -39.42 11.73 -9.31
C ASP A 31 -38.76 12.64 -8.25
N PHE A 32 -37.46 12.88 -8.39
CA PHE A 32 -36.68 13.79 -7.56
C PHE A 32 -35.97 14.85 -8.42
N GLY A 33 -36.78 15.71 -9.04
CA GLY A 33 -36.31 16.84 -9.85
C GLY A 33 -35.39 17.79 -9.08
N ILE A 34 -34.11 17.84 -9.48
CA ILE A 34 -33.14 18.82 -8.97
C ILE A 34 -33.41 20.18 -9.60
N ARG A 35 -33.65 21.20 -8.76
CA ARG A 35 -33.79 22.60 -9.20
C ARG A 35 -32.46 23.12 -9.78
N PRO A 36 -32.45 23.84 -10.91
CA PRO A 36 -31.21 24.42 -11.45
C PRO A 36 -30.72 25.57 -10.57
N SER A 37 -29.53 25.42 -9.98
CA SER A 37 -28.83 26.49 -9.27
C SER A 37 -28.21 27.49 -10.24
N HIS A 38 -28.40 28.79 -10.00
CA HIS A 38 -27.79 29.86 -10.80
C HIS A 38 -26.26 29.75 -10.87
N ASN A 39 -25.70 29.56 -12.08
CA ASN A 39 -24.31 29.91 -12.38
C ASN A 39 -24.02 30.12 -13.89
N ALA A 40 -25.00 30.65 -14.64
CA ALA A 40 -24.87 30.94 -16.08
C ALA A 40 -24.17 32.28 -16.41
N GLY A 41 -23.58 32.96 -15.41
CA GLY A 41 -23.14 34.36 -15.52
C GLY A 41 -21.73 34.59 -16.09
N LEU A 42 -20.80 33.62 -15.96
CA LEU A 42 -19.36 33.86 -16.23
C LEU A 42 -18.85 33.26 -17.54
N ALA A 43 -19.57 32.32 -18.16
CA ALA A 43 -19.18 31.71 -19.44
C ALA A 43 -19.46 32.60 -20.68
N LYS A 44 -20.04 33.80 -20.50
CA LYS A 44 -20.55 34.64 -21.59
C LYS A 44 -19.69 35.84 -21.99
N LEU A 45 -18.46 35.94 -21.46
CA LEU A 45 -17.54 37.06 -21.69
C LEU A 45 -16.44 36.79 -22.74
N ALA A 46 -16.51 35.68 -23.48
CA ALA A 46 -15.48 35.26 -24.45
C ALA A 46 -16.01 35.06 -25.90
N VAL A 47 -17.21 35.55 -26.23
CA VAL A 47 -17.81 35.41 -27.57
C VAL A 47 -18.35 36.76 -28.08
N SER A 48 -17.44 37.65 -28.48
CA SER A 48 -17.81 38.95 -29.09
C SER A 48 -16.76 39.55 -30.03
N GLN A 49 -16.16 38.74 -30.90
CA GLN A 49 -15.61 39.20 -32.19
C GLN A 49 -15.84 38.10 -33.22
N ALA A 50 -16.48 38.45 -34.34
CA ALA A 50 -16.64 37.55 -35.47
C ALA A 50 -15.43 37.76 -36.39
N ASP A 51 -14.52 36.79 -36.39
CA ASP A 51 -13.30 36.83 -37.20
C ASP A 51 -13.62 37.08 -38.67
N SER A 52 -12.80 37.88 -39.37
CA SER A 52 -12.94 38.00 -40.82
C SER A 52 -12.65 36.63 -41.48
N PRO A 53 -13.29 36.29 -42.62
CA PRO A 53 -13.05 35.01 -43.30
C PRO A 53 -11.57 34.76 -43.63
N ALA A 54 -10.81 35.82 -43.94
CA ALA A 54 -9.37 35.76 -44.16
C ALA A 54 -8.57 35.42 -42.87
N GLU A 55 -8.96 35.95 -41.71
CA GLU A 55 -8.35 35.56 -40.42
C GLU A 55 -8.72 34.13 -40.05
N ALA A 56 -9.99 33.74 -40.18
CA ALA A 56 -10.44 32.38 -39.91
C ALA A 56 -9.70 31.35 -40.78
N LEU A 57 -9.43 31.70 -42.04
CA LEU A 57 -8.61 30.92 -42.97
C LEU A 57 -7.16 30.83 -42.52
N SER A 58 -6.53 31.96 -42.20
CA SER A 58 -5.14 32.02 -41.73
C SER A 58 -4.92 31.20 -40.45
N ARG A 59 -5.88 31.28 -39.51
CA ARG A 59 -5.92 30.46 -38.29
C ARG A 59 -6.07 28.98 -38.64
N SER A 60 -7.01 28.59 -39.51
CA SER A 60 -7.19 27.18 -39.93
C SER A 60 -5.93 26.58 -40.57
N ILE A 61 -5.24 27.32 -41.45
CA ILE A 61 -3.96 26.90 -42.04
C ILE A 61 -2.88 26.72 -40.96
N THR A 62 -2.83 27.62 -39.98
CA THR A 62 -1.88 27.59 -38.87
C THR A 62 -2.16 26.40 -37.92
N ASP A 63 -3.42 26.16 -37.59
CA ASP A 63 -3.87 25.04 -36.77
C ASP A 63 -3.58 23.70 -37.47
N HIS A 64 -3.88 23.59 -38.77
CA HIS A 64 -3.57 22.40 -39.57
C HIS A 64 -2.06 22.12 -39.59
N LYS A 65 -1.23 23.14 -39.88
CA LYS A 65 0.24 22.99 -39.90
C LYS A 65 0.81 22.64 -38.53
N ARG A 66 0.25 23.19 -37.44
CA ARG A 66 0.60 22.79 -36.06
C ARG A 66 0.22 21.33 -35.83
N GLN A 67 -0.96 20.90 -36.23
CA GLN A 67 -1.42 19.52 -36.05
C GLN A 67 -0.52 18.50 -36.79
N LEU A 68 -0.11 18.80 -38.03
CA LEU A 68 0.87 17.97 -38.76
C LEU A 68 2.24 17.93 -38.07
N ALA A 69 2.69 19.04 -37.48
CA ALA A 69 3.93 19.08 -36.70
C ALA A 69 3.83 18.33 -35.35
N GLU A 70 2.62 18.22 -34.78
CA GLU A 70 2.35 17.48 -33.55
C GLU A 70 2.18 15.96 -33.75
N GLN A 71 2.15 15.46 -35.00
CA GLN A 71 2.08 14.03 -35.32
C GLN A 71 3.31 13.26 -34.85
N SER A 72 3.08 12.04 -34.36
CA SER A 72 4.16 11.08 -34.05
C SER A 72 4.62 10.35 -35.32
N TRP A 73 5.76 9.66 -35.28
CA TRP A 73 6.20 8.77 -36.37
C TRP A 73 5.16 7.69 -36.70
N MET A 74 4.42 7.20 -35.69
CA MET A 74 3.29 6.29 -35.88
C MET A 74 2.08 7.00 -36.51
N GLY A 75 1.74 8.21 -36.05
CA GLY A 75 0.64 9.02 -36.58
C GLY A 75 0.85 9.36 -38.06
N ALA A 76 2.02 9.93 -38.40
CA ALA A 76 2.40 10.25 -39.78
C ALA A 76 2.39 9.01 -40.70
N GLY A 77 2.85 7.85 -40.19
CA GLY A 77 2.80 6.59 -40.94
C GLY A 77 1.38 6.06 -41.20
N LEU A 78 0.48 6.19 -40.22
CA LEU A 78 -0.95 5.87 -40.39
C LEU A 78 -1.62 6.86 -41.35
N SER A 79 -1.43 8.16 -41.12
CA SER A 79 -1.93 9.25 -41.96
C SER A 79 -1.52 9.11 -43.42
N TYR A 80 -0.28 8.72 -43.71
CA TYR A 80 0.18 8.46 -45.07
C TYR A 80 -0.59 7.31 -45.74
N LEU A 81 -0.87 6.23 -44.99
CA LEU A 81 -1.65 5.08 -45.50
C LEU A 81 -3.15 5.38 -45.64
N THR A 82 -3.68 6.39 -44.94
CA THR A 82 -5.10 6.75 -44.93
C THR A 82 -5.44 8.09 -45.58
N GLU A 83 -4.47 8.82 -46.12
CA GLU A 83 -4.68 10.11 -46.81
C GLU A 83 -5.78 10.06 -47.91
N PRO A 84 -6.00 8.96 -48.67
CA PRO A 84 -7.14 8.86 -49.58
C PRO A 84 -8.52 8.96 -48.89
N ILE A 85 -8.60 8.67 -47.59
CA ILE A 85 -9.82 8.61 -46.78
C ILE A 85 -10.12 9.99 -46.14
N HIS A 86 -9.13 10.65 -45.55
CA HIS A 86 -9.32 11.94 -44.86
C HIS A 86 -8.95 13.17 -45.72
N GLN A 87 -8.02 13.03 -46.67
CA GLN A 87 -7.64 14.06 -47.65
C GLN A 87 -7.04 15.34 -47.03
N SER A 88 -6.35 15.21 -45.90
CA SER A 88 -5.76 16.34 -45.15
C SER A 88 -4.79 17.18 -45.98
N GLY A 89 -3.85 16.54 -46.68
CA GLY A 89 -2.88 17.21 -47.53
C GLY A 89 -3.50 17.87 -48.78
N ALA A 90 -4.68 17.41 -49.22
CA ALA A 90 -5.45 18.06 -50.27
C ALA A 90 -6.23 19.28 -49.73
N ASN A 91 -6.82 19.18 -48.55
CA ASN A 91 -7.54 20.28 -47.90
C ASN A 91 -6.60 21.43 -47.52
N LEU A 92 -5.42 21.15 -46.96
CA LEU A 92 -4.41 22.18 -46.65
C LEU A 92 -4.02 23.00 -47.90
N LYS A 93 -3.68 22.31 -48.99
CA LYS A 93 -3.34 22.96 -50.27
C LYS A 93 -4.50 23.80 -50.81
N LYS A 94 -5.75 23.36 -50.60
CA LYS A 94 -6.93 24.14 -50.97
C LYS A 94 -7.06 25.41 -50.10
N LEU A 95 -6.81 25.32 -48.80
CA LEU A 95 -6.82 26.50 -47.92
C LEU A 95 -5.71 27.50 -48.31
N GLU A 96 -4.49 27.02 -48.58
CA GLU A 96 -3.37 27.87 -49.03
C GLU A 96 -3.69 28.58 -50.35
N ALA A 97 -4.24 27.87 -51.33
CA ALA A 97 -4.68 28.46 -52.60
C ALA A 97 -5.83 29.47 -52.44
N LEU A 98 -6.71 29.27 -51.46
CA LEU A 98 -7.74 30.25 -51.10
C LEU A 98 -7.16 31.47 -50.38
N GLN A 99 -6.09 31.31 -49.59
CA GLN A 99 -5.39 32.42 -48.95
C GLN A 99 -4.69 33.30 -50.00
N GLU A 100 -4.10 32.68 -51.02
CA GLU A 100 -3.48 33.40 -52.15
C GLU A 100 -4.51 34.11 -53.07
N LYS A 101 -5.76 33.61 -53.13
CA LYS A 101 -6.88 34.35 -53.75
C LYS A 101 -7.32 35.52 -52.87
N ALA A 102 -7.56 35.28 -51.59
CA ALA A 102 -8.07 36.28 -50.64
C ALA A 102 -7.13 37.48 -50.43
N SER A 103 -5.82 37.31 -50.67
CA SER A 103 -4.85 38.40 -50.68
C SER A 103 -4.86 39.26 -51.95
N LYS A 104 -5.61 38.87 -52.99
CA LYS A 104 -5.68 39.55 -54.31
C LYS A 104 -7.07 40.14 -54.58
N GLU A 105 -8.12 39.45 -54.16
CA GLU A 105 -9.52 39.84 -54.36
C GLU A 105 -10.38 39.36 -53.19
N SER A 106 -11.40 40.13 -52.83
CA SER A 106 -12.39 39.77 -51.81
C SER A 106 -13.79 39.84 -52.40
N SER A 107 -14.58 38.77 -52.23
CA SER A 107 -15.96 38.69 -52.72
C SER A 107 -16.82 37.77 -51.82
N PRO A 108 -18.14 38.00 -51.74
CA PRO A 108 -19.05 37.16 -50.96
C PRO A 108 -19.06 35.69 -51.40
N GLU A 109 -18.68 35.41 -52.64
CA GLU A 109 -18.55 34.07 -53.21
C GLU A 109 -17.27 33.39 -52.69
N LEU A 110 -16.17 34.14 -52.59
CA LEU A 110 -14.93 33.65 -52.01
C LEU A 110 -15.08 33.37 -50.51
N ASP A 111 -15.77 34.24 -49.75
CA ASP A 111 -16.07 34.02 -48.32
C ASP A 111 -16.86 32.73 -48.07
N LYS A 112 -17.82 32.42 -48.95
CA LYS A 112 -18.57 31.15 -48.93
C LYS A 112 -17.67 29.95 -49.27
N GLU A 113 -16.75 30.07 -50.23
CA GLU A 113 -15.80 29.00 -50.55
C GLU A 113 -14.80 28.77 -49.39
N ILE A 114 -14.27 29.83 -48.79
CA ILE A 114 -13.40 29.80 -47.61
C ILE A 114 -14.11 29.09 -46.45
N THR A 115 -15.33 29.52 -46.12
CA THR A 115 -16.12 28.92 -45.02
C THR A 115 -16.36 27.43 -45.24
N ARG A 116 -16.69 27.04 -46.49
CA ARG A 116 -16.87 25.62 -46.86
C ARG A 116 -15.56 24.84 -46.78
N ALA A 117 -14.44 25.42 -47.20
CA ALA A 117 -13.13 24.77 -47.16
C ALA A 117 -12.64 24.57 -45.72
N ILE A 118 -12.79 25.56 -44.84
CA ILE A 118 -12.49 25.43 -43.41
C ILE A 118 -13.36 24.34 -42.75
N GLY A 119 -14.63 24.23 -43.13
CA GLY A 119 -15.52 23.18 -42.66
C GLY A 119 -15.06 21.77 -43.10
N ALA A 120 -14.67 21.61 -44.37
CA ALA A 120 -14.13 20.36 -44.90
C ALA A 120 -12.78 19.99 -44.23
N ASP A 121 -11.88 20.96 -44.07
CA ASP A 121 -10.58 20.80 -43.43
C ASP A 121 -10.70 20.33 -41.98
N ARG A 122 -11.56 20.97 -41.18
CA ARG A 122 -11.84 20.57 -39.79
C ARG A 122 -12.43 19.15 -39.70
N SER A 123 -13.27 18.75 -40.66
CA SER A 123 -13.81 17.38 -40.74
C SER A 123 -12.73 16.36 -41.10
N SER A 124 -11.84 16.73 -42.03
CA SER A 124 -10.65 15.96 -42.43
C SER A 124 -9.70 15.75 -41.25
N LEU A 125 -9.26 16.83 -40.60
CA LEU A 125 -8.37 16.80 -39.43
C LEU A 125 -8.96 16.01 -38.26
N LYS A 126 -10.29 16.07 -38.05
CA LYS A 126 -10.98 15.22 -37.07
C LYS A 126 -10.88 13.74 -37.46
N THR A 127 -11.19 13.39 -38.71
CA THR A 127 -11.12 12.02 -39.23
C THR A 127 -9.71 11.44 -39.12
N GLN A 128 -8.70 12.25 -39.47
CA GLN A 128 -7.29 11.93 -39.32
C GLN A 128 -6.92 11.68 -37.84
N SER A 129 -7.34 12.56 -36.93
CA SER A 129 -7.13 12.39 -35.48
C SER A 129 -7.73 11.11 -34.93
N GLU A 130 -8.93 10.73 -35.39
CA GLU A 130 -9.59 9.48 -34.99
C GLU A 130 -8.84 8.26 -35.53
N ILE A 131 -8.38 8.30 -36.78
CA ILE A 131 -7.55 7.23 -37.38
C ILE A 131 -6.22 7.06 -36.64
N GLU A 132 -5.53 8.14 -36.30
CA GLU A 132 -4.26 8.08 -35.56
C GLU A 132 -4.47 7.56 -34.13
N LEU A 133 -5.52 8.02 -33.44
CA LEU A 133 -5.87 7.58 -32.10
C LEU A 133 -6.19 6.08 -32.05
N TYR A 134 -7.14 5.63 -32.88
CA TYR A 134 -7.60 4.24 -32.85
C TYR A 134 -6.60 3.30 -33.53
N GLY A 135 -5.96 3.70 -34.64
CA GLY A 135 -4.93 2.91 -35.31
C GLY A 135 -3.64 2.79 -34.48
N GLY A 136 -3.18 3.88 -33.86
CA GLY A 136 -2.03 3.86 -32.96
C GLY A 136 -2.29 3.04 -31.70
N GLY A 137 -3.50 3.18 -31.13
CA GLY A 137 -3.98 2.32 -30.04
C GLY A 137 -4.00 0.84 -30.42
N MET A 138 -4.59 0.50 -31.58
CA MET A 138 -4.68 -0.86 -32.10
C MET A 138 -3.29 -1.51 -32.24
N LEU A 139 -2.29 -0.79 -32.76
CA LEU A 139 -0.91 -1.29 -32.87
C LEU A 139 -0.28 -1.51 -31.48
N GLN A 140 -0.44 -0.58 -30.54
CA GLN A 140 0.04 -0.71 -29.16
C GLN A 140 -0.57 -1.94 -28.46
N THR A 141 -1.89 -2.12 -28.58
CA THR A 141 -2.64 -3.25 -28.03
C THR A 141 -2.24 -4.59 -28.64
N ALA A 142 -2.05 -4.66 -29.97
CA ALA A 142 -1.59 -5.87 -30.64
C ALA A 142 -0.24 -6.37 -30.08
N GLY A 143 0.65 -5.45 -29.67
CA GLY A 143 1.88 -5.77 -28.95
C GLY A 143 1.65 -6.46 -27.61
N LEU A 144 0.78 -5.88 -26.77
CA LEU A 144 0.44 -6.40 -25.43
C LEU A 144 -0.09 -7.85 -25.50
N PHE A 145 -1.02 -8.10 -26.42
CA PHE A 145 -1.65 -9.41 -26.59
C PHE A 145 -0.78 -10.44 -27.36
N MET A 146 0.39 -10.06 -27.89
CA MET A 146 1.35 -11.03 -28.47
C MET A 146 2.15 -11.85 -27.43
N GLY A 147 1.97 -11.59 -26.14
CA GLY A 147 2.19 -12.56 -25.04
C GLY A 147 3.61 -13.12 -24.84
N SER A 148 4.63 -12.49 -25.42
CA SER A 148 5.99 -13.03 -25.55
C SER A 148 7.07 -11.95 -25.46
N LYS A 149 8.35 -12.34 -25.34
CA LYS A 149 9.48 -11.40 -25.40
C LYS A 149 9.46 -10.53 -26.67
N LYS A 150 9.00 -11.10 -27.80
CA LYS A 150 8.80 -10.37 -29.07
C LYS A 150 7.62 -9.38 -28.99
N GLY A 151 6.53 -9.75 -28.32
CA GLY A 151 5.40 -8.85 -28.03
C GLY A 151 5.83 -7.64 -27.20
N LEU A 152 6.57 -7.84 -26.11
CA LEU A 152 7.10 -6.75 -25.27
C LEU A 152 8.01 -5.80 -26.06
N ALA A 153 8.93 -6.34 -26.88
CA ALA A 153 9.79 -5.53 -27.75
C ALA A 153 8.99 -4.74 -28.79
N TYR A 154 7.91 -5.34 -29.34
CA TYR A 154 7.00 -4.66 -30.25
C TYR A 154 6.18 -3.57 -29.55
N THR A 155 5.67 -3.80 -28.33
CA THR A 155 5.00 -2.75 -27.54
C THR A 155 5.95 -1.60 -27.24
N ALA A 156 7.21 -1.86 -26.84
CA ALA A 156 8.21 -0.82 -26.65
C ALA A 156 8.40 0.01 -27.94
N LEU A 157 8.65 -0.64 -29.08
CA LEU A 157 8.80 0.05 -30.37
C LEU A 157 7.54 0.84 -30.77
N ALA A 158 6.34 0.28 -30.56
CA ALA A 158 5.07 0.93 -30.87
C ALA A 158 4.82 2.20 -30.04
N PHE A 159 5.05 2.17 -28.72
CA PHE A 159 4.93 3.37 -27.89
C PHE A 159 6.06 4.38 -28.15
N GLY A 160 7.28 3.92 -28.48
CA GLY A 160 8.39 4.78 -28.89
C GLY A 160 8.06 5.59 -30.15
N LEU A 161 7.65 4.91 -31.22
CA LEU A 161 7.22 5.54 -32.48
C LEU A 161 5.98 6.42 -32.32
N ASN A 162 5.11 6.14 -31.34
CA ASN A 162 3.94 6.97 -31.05
C ASN A 162 4.24 8.19 -30.15
N THR A 163 5.44 8.28 -29.56
CA THR A 163 5.83 9.39 -28.67
C THR A 163 6.81 10.35 -29.35
N ALA A 164 7.71 9.86 -30.19
CA ALA A 164 8.59 10.71 -30.99
C ALA A 164 7.89 11.32 -32.21
N ARG A 165 8.13 12.61 -32.47
CA ARG A 165 7.55 13.38 -33.60
C ARG A 165 8.60 13.73 -34.66
N PRO A 166 8.31 13.63 -35.97
CA PRO A 166 9.29 13.99 -37.01
C PRO A 166 9.74 15.46 -36.99
N ALA A 167 8.91 16.38 -36.47
CA ALA A 167 9.18 17.82 -36.45
C ALA A 167 10.02 18.29 -35.25
N ASP A 168 10.19 17.47 -34.22
CA ASP A 168 10.99 17.78 -33.04
C ASP A 168 12.51 17.68 -33.36
N SER A 169 13.38 18.32 -32.57
CA SER A 169 14.83 18.21 -32.76
C SER A 169 15.33 16.77 -32.58
N VAL A 170 16.38 16.33 -33.29
CA VAL A 170 16.85 14.92 -33.24
C VAL A 170 17.12 14.41 -31.81
N GLY A 171 17.69 15.26 -30.94
CA GLY A 171 17.88 14.91 -29.52
C GLY A 171 16.57 14.78 -28.75
N THR A 172 15.58 15.61 -29.07
CA THR A 172 14.21 15.51 -28.55
C THR A 172 13.54 14.22 -29.03
N GLN A 173 13.63 13.90 -30.33
CA GLN A 173 13.06 12.68 -30.89
C GLN A 173 13.65 11.42 -30.25
N ALA A 174 14.98 11.38 -30.05
CA ALA A 174 15.65 10.27 -29.39
C ALA A 174 15.21 10.11 -27.91
N LEU A 175 15.05 11.22 -27.19
CA LEU A 175 14.57 11.22 -25.81
C LEU A 175 13.11 10.74 -25.72
N ASP A 176 12.22 11.33 -26.52
CA ASP A 176 10.79 11.03 -26.47
C ASP A 176 10.47 9.63 -27.07
N PHE A 177 11.28 9.14 -28.02
CA PHE A 177 11.28 7.72 -28.42
C PHE A 177 11.69 6.81 -27.25
N THR A 178 12.74 7.17 -26.51
CA THR A 178 13.26 6.35 -25.39
C THR A 178 12.28 6.32 -24.22
N LEU A 179 11.64 7.45 -23.90
CA LEU A 179 10.57 7.54 -22.90
C LEU A 179 9.35 6.74 -23.35
N GLY A 180 8.91 6.89 -24.60
CA GLY A 180 7.83 6.10 -25.19
C GLY A 180 8.14 4.59 -25.14
N ALA A 181 9.34 4.17 -25.53
CA ALA A 181 9.74 2.77 -25.51
C ALA A 181 9.83 2.20 -24.09
N SER A 182 10.30 3.00 -23.13
CA SER A 182 10.30 2.65 -21.70
C SER A 182 8.87 2.50 -21.18
N LYS A 183 7.95 3.41 -21.55
CA LYS A 183 6.52 3.31 -21.24
C LYS A 183 5.89 2.06 -21.85
N GLY A 184 6.13 1.76 -23.12
CA GLY A 184 5.63 0.55 -23.77
C GLY A 184 6.15 -0.74 -23.11
N ALA A 185 7.44 -0.78 -22.75
CA ALA A 185 8.02 -1.90 -22.00
C ALA A 185 7.39 -2.05 -20.59
N ALA A 186 7.21 -0.94 -19.86
CA ALA A 186 6.60 -0.93 -18.54
C ALA A 186 5.12 -1.35 -18.57
N THR A 187 4.33 -0.82 -19.50
CA THR A 187 2.94 -1.21 -19.73
C THR A 187 2.86 -2.69 -20.16
N GLY A 188 3.76 -3.17 -21.01
CA GLY A 188 3.86 -4.57 -21.40
C GLY A 188 4.17 -5.52 -20.24
N LEU A 189 5.09 -5.14 -19.35
CA LEU A 189 5.40 -5.88 -18.12
C LEU A 189 4.23 -5.87 -17.13
N LEU A 190 3.60 -4.71 -16.93
CA LEU A 190 2.40 -4.57 -16.09
C LEU A 190 1.29 -5.48 -16.59
N PHE A 191 0.92 -5.34 -17.87
CA PHE A 191 -0.11 -6.14 -18.53
C PHE A 191 0.16 -7.64 -18.41
N HIS A 192 1.37 -8.09 -18.74
CA HIS A 192 1.73 -9.51 -18.68
C HIS A 192 1.66 -10.09 -17.26
N ASN A 193 2.05 -9.33 -16.25
CA ASN A 193 1.99 -9.75 -14.84
C ASN A 193 0.55 -9.72 -14.29
N VAL A 194 -0.24 -8.69 -14.61
CA VAL A 194 -1.64 -8.59 -14.19
C VAL A 194 -2.48 -9.70 -14.85
N MET A 195 -2.31 -9.95 -16.14
CA MET A 195 -3.02 -11.01 -16.86
C MET A 195 -2.72 -12.41 -16.31
N LYS A 196 -1.47 -12.66 -15.90
CA LYS A 196 -1.02 -13.91 -15.24
C LYS A 196 -1.56 -14.12 -13.83
N SER A 197 -2.04 -13.09 -13.14
CA SER A 197 -2.57 -13.25 -11.78
C SER A 197 -3.87 -14.07 -11.76
N ASN A 198 -4.16 -14.74 -10.64
CA ASN A 198 -5.45 -15.39 -10.40
C ASN A 198 -6.52 -14.41 -9.85
N ALA A 199 -6.26 -13.10 -9.89
CA ALA A 199 -7.22 -12.08 -9.47
C ALA A 199 -8.45 -12.05 -10.39
N ASP A 200 -9.58 -11.58 -9.87
CA ASP A 200 -10.79 -11.42 -10.69
C ASP A 200 -10.64 -10.29 -11.72
N VAL A 201 -11.57 -10.20 -12.67
CA VAL A 201 -11.42 -9.26 -13.78
C VAL A 201 -11.46 -7.81 -13.29
N ALA A 202 -12.25 -7.49 -12.27
CA ALA A 202 -12.31 -6.14 -11.69
C ALA A 202 -10.98 -5.74 -11.03
N THR A 203 -10.38 -6.64 -10.24
CA THR A 203 -9.06 -6.41 -9.62
C THR A 203 -7.97 -6.26 -10.68
N LYS A 204 -8.00 -7.07 -11.76
CA LYS A 204 -7.09 -6.92 -12.90
C LYS A 204 -7.26 -5.55 -13.57
N ALA A 205 -8.51 -5.14 -13.80
CA ALA A 205 -8.83 -3.86 -14.42
C ALA A 205 -8.33 -2.67 -13.58
N LEU A 206 -8.67 -2.61 -12.29
CA LEU A 206 -8.21 -1.59 -11.35
C LEU A 206 -6.67 -1.56 -11.25
N THR A 207 -6.02 -2.74 -11.23
CA THR A 207 -4.55 -2.81 -11.22
C THR A 207 -3.93 -2.30 -12.52
N MET A 208 -4.62 -2.47 -13.66
CA MET A 208 -4.21 -1.86 -14.94
C MET A 208 -4.44 -0.34 -14.95
N GLY A 209 -5.57 0.17 -14.44
CA GLY A 209 -5.86 1.60 -14.43
C GLY A 209 -4.89 2.40 -13.55
N VAL A 210 -4.75 2.02 -12.28
CA VAL A 210 -3.77 2.61 -11.34
C VAL A 210 -2.34 2.40 -11.82
N GLY A 211 -2.00 1.19 -12.28
CA GLY A 211 -0.66 0.86 -12.74
C GLY A 211 -0.27 1.60 -14.02
N ASN A 212 -1.19 1.78 -14.96
CA ASN A 212 -0.93 2.55 -16.18
C ASN A 212 -0.84 4.04 -15.86
N ARG A 213 -1.68 4.59 -14.95
CA ARG A 213 -1.52 5.98 -14.48
C ARG A 213 -0.16 6.24 -13.83
N PHE A 214 0.35 5.30 -13.02
CA PHE A 214 1.70 5.40 -12.48
C PHE A 214 2.78 5.39 -13.57
N VAL A 215 2.68 4.49 -14.55
CA VAL A 215 3.60 4.41 -15.70
C VAL A 215 3.55 5.69 -16.55
N ASP A 216 2.36 6.19 -16.85
CA ASP A 216 2.13 7.41 -17.60
C ASP A 216 2.64 8.65 -16.89
N ALA A 217 2.45 8.75 -15.57
CA ALA A 217 2.96 9.87 -14.80
C ALA A 217 4.49 9.82 -14.68
N SER A 218 5.07 8.65 -14.39
CA SER A 218 6.52 8.50 -14.15
C SER A 218 7.38 8.53 -15.42
N LEU A 219 6.83 8.19 -16.59
CA LEU A 219 7.55 8.15 -17.87
C LEU A 219 7.08 9.20 -18.89
N SER A 220 6.32 10.21 -18.46
CA SER A 220 6.01 11.39 -19.27
C SER A 220 6.97 12.55 -18.99
N ARG A 221 7.61 13.06 -20.04
CA ARG A 221 8.50 14.24 -20.01
C ARG A 221 7.84 15.46 -19.34
N GLN A 222 6.55 15.69 -19.55
CA GLN A 222 5.82 16.82 -18.94
C GLN A 222 5.67 16.70 -17.42
N THR A 223 5.81 15.52 -16.81
CA THR A 223 5.77 15.41 -15.34
C THR A 223 7.01 16.02 -14.69
N TYR A 224 8.15 16.03 -15.40
CA TYR A 224 9.43 16.60 -14.95
C TYR A 224 9.62 18.08 -15.34
N ILE A 225 8.65 18.70 -16.00
CA ILE A 225 8.68 20.12 -16.34
C ILE A 225 7.69 20.85 -15.41
N ASN A 226 8.15 21.92 -14.76
CA ASN A 226 7.26 22.79 -13.99
C ASN A 226 6.38 23.62 -14.95
N PRO A 227 5.04 23.55 -14.85
CA PRO A 227 4.13 24.23 -15.78
C PRO A 227 4.15 25.77 -15.69
N GLU A 228 4.62 26.35 -14.59
CA GLU A 228 4.64 27.81 -14.36
C GLU A 228 5.82 28.50 -15.05
N ASN A 229 6.92 27.78 -15.26
CA ASN A 229 8.20 28.37 -15.71
C ASN A 229 8.97 27.54 -16.76
N GLY A 230 8.45 26.37 -17.16
CA GLY A 230 9.03 25.52 -18.20
C GLY A 230 10.35 24.83 -17.86
N LYS A 231 10.86 24.97 -16.63
CA LYS A 231 12.15 24.39 -16.22
C LYS A 231 12.00 22.95 -15.73
N LEU A 232 13.12 22.22 -15.77
CA LEU A 232 13.23 20.88 -15.19
C LEU A 232 13.04 20.97 -13.66
N ASP A 233 12.08 20.20 -13.14
CA ASP A 233 11.71 20.13 -11.73
C ASP A 233 11.46 18.67 -11.35
N VAL A 234 12.53 18.00 -10.91
CA VAL A 234 12.50 16.59 -10.52
C VAL A 234 11.83 16.41 -9.15
N THR A 235 11.95 17.39 -8.24
CA THR A 235 11.38 17.30 -6.89
C THR A 235 9.85 17.41 -6.92
N GLY A 236 9.32 18.42 -7.62
CA GLY A 236 7.87 18.54 -7.84
C GLY A 236 7.31 17.45 -8.76
N ALA A 237 8.14 16.78 -9.58
CA ALA A 237 7.70 15.64 -10.36
C ALA A 237 7.18 14.51 -9.46
N PHE A 238 7.81 14.21 -8.32
CA PHE A 238 7.30 13.20 -7.38
C PHE A 238 5.92 13.56 -6.83
N GLY A 239 5.68 14.82 -6.49
CA GLY A 239 4.36 15.32 -6.09
C GLY A 239 3.33 15.17 -7.22
N ARG A 240 3.70 15.51 -8.46
CA ARG A 240 2.85 15.35 -9.65
C ARG A 240 2.58 13.87 -10.00
N ILE A 241 3.53 12.96 -9.77
CA ILE A 241 3.33 11.51 -9.92
C ILE A 241 2.33 11.01 -8.87
N GLY A 242 2.52 11.38 -7.60
CA GLY A 242 1.61 11.02 -6.51
C GLY A 242 0.18 11.49 -6.79
N ALA A 243 0.01 12.79 -7.07
CA ALA A 243 -1.28 13.39 -7.37
C ALA A 243 -1.98 12.75 -8.59
N ARG A 244 -1.26 12.48 -9.70
CA ARG A 244 -1.84 11.84 -10.89
C ARG A 244 -2.15 10.35 -10.71
N THR A 245 -1.43 9.66 -9.83
CA THR A 245 -1.65 8.23 -9.56
C THR A 245 -2.80 8.02 -8.58
N ALA A 246 -2.87 8.82 -7.52
CA ALA A 246 -3.79 8.66 -6.39
C ALA A 246 -4.98 9.63 -6.42
N ASP A 247 -5.20 10.35 -7.53
CA ASP A 247 -6.35 11.25 -7.72
C ASP A 247 -7.68 10.56 -7.36
N PRO A 248 -8.43 11.08 -6.36
CA PRO A 248 -9.72 10.51 -5.96
C PRO A 248 -10.76 10.51 -7.09
N ALA A 249 -10.75 11.50 -7.99
CA ALA A 249 -11.67 11.54 -9.13
C ALA A 249 -11.34 10.41 -10.11
N GLY A 250 -10.08 10.28 -10.52
CA GLY A 250 -9.61 9.16 -11.32
C GLY A 250 -9.84 7.79 -10.65
N LEU A 251 -9.63 7.65 -9.34
CA LEU A 251 -9.88 6.39 -8.63
C LEU A 251 -11.38 6.02 -8.60
N ALA A 252 -12.26 6.99 -8.36
CA ALA A 252 -13.70 6.78 -8.46
C ALA A 252 -14.14 6.45 -9.90
N MET A 253 -13.52 7.07 -10.90
CA MET A 253 -13.78 6.80 -12.32
C MET A 253 -13.27 5.42 -12.76
N ASP A 254 -12.13 4.93 -12.25
CA ASP A 254 -11.72 3.53 -12.45
C ASP A 254 -12.80 2.58 -11.92
N VAL A 255 -13.30 2.81 -10.70
CA VAL A 255 -14.35 1.99 -10.10
C VAL A 255 -15.67 2.06 -10.90
N ALA A 256 -16.04 3.23 -11.42
CA ALA A 256 -17.23 3.39 -12.25
C ALA A 256 -17.10 2.71 -13.63
N VAL A 257 -16.00 2.98 -14.34
CA VAL A 257 -15.73 2.46 -15.69
C VAL A 257 -15.50 0.94 -15.66
N PHE A 258 -14.69 0.44 -14.73
CA PHE A 258 -14.45 -0.99 -14.60
C PHE A 258 -15.58 -1.73 -13.88
N GLY A 259 -16.36 -1.08 -13.01
CA GLY A 259 -17.61 -1.64 -12.48
C GLY A 259 -18.67 -1.81 -13.57
N THR A 260 -18.79 -0.84 -14.47
CA THR A 260 -19.65 -0.94 -15.67
C THR A 260 -19.15 -2.05 -16.61
N GLY A 261 -17.84 -2.12 -16.84
CA GLY A 261 -17.21 -3.23 -17.56
C GLY A 261 -17.47 -4.59 -16.88
N GLN A 262 -17.41 -4.67 -15.56
CA GLN A 262 -17.71 -5.88 -14.79
C GLN A 262 -19.19 -6.28 -14.93
N ALA A 263 -20.13 -5.34 -14.92
CA ALA A 263 -21.56 -5.62 -15.14
C ALA A 263 -21.80 -6.22 -16.55
N ILE A 264 -21.14 -5.67 -17.58
CA ILE A 264 -21.15 -6.22 -18.95
C ILE A 264 -20.57 -7.65 -18.97
N LEU A 265 -19.45 -7.88 -18.28
CA LEU A 265 -18.79 -9.20 -18.21
C LEU A 265 -19.53 -10.23 -17.34
N GLN A 266 -20.37 -9.79 -16.39
CA GLN A 266 -21.20 -10.65 -15.56
C GLN A 266 -22.45 -11.18 -16.31
N ASN A 267 -22.84 -10.54 -17.42
CA ASN A 267 -23.93 -11.03 -18.27
C ASN A 267 -23.66 -12.49 -18.68
N GLN A 268 -24.64 -13.38 -18.44
CA GLN A 268 -24.46 -14.82 -18.63
C GLN A 268 -24.11 -15.21 -20.08
N ALA A 269 -24.60 -14.48 -21.08
CA ALA A 269 -24.26 -14.72 -22.49
C ALA A 269 -22.77 -14.43 -22.77
N ILE A 270 -22.25 -13.32 -22.23
CA ILE A 270 -20.85 -12.91 -22.37
C ILE A 270 -19.94 -13.83 -21.56
N ARG A 271 -20.29 -14.13 -20.30
CA ARG A 271 -19.57 -15.08 -19.44
C ARG A 271 -19.49 -16.48 -20.06
N GLY A 272 -20.60 -16.95 -20.63
CA GLY A 272 -20.68 -18.22 -21.36
C GLY A 272 -19.93 -18.22 -22.70
N ALA A 273 -19.65 -17.05 -23.29
CA ALA A 273 -18.81 -16.92 -24.49
C ALA A 273 -17.31 -16.92 -24.13
N ILE A 274 -16.92 -16.16 -23.09
CA ILE A 274 -15.54 -16.13 -22.54
C ILE A 274 -15.06 -17.53 -22.16
N GLN A 275 -15.93 -18.34 -21.54
CA GLN A 275 -15.59 -19.70 -21.10
C GLN A 275 -15.40 -20.72 -22.25
N LYS A 276 -15.91 -20.44 -23.46
CA LYS A 276 -15.91 -21.42 -24.56
C LYS A 276 -14.57 -21.51 -25.30
N ASN A 277 -13.88 -20.40 -25.53
CA ASN A 277 -12.57 -20.41 -26.20
C ASN A 277 -11.67 -19.21 -25.83
N ALA A 278 -10.35 -19.39 -25.98
CA ALA A 278 -9.36 -18.39 -25.58
C ALA A 278 -9.27 -17.17 -26.51
N LEU A 279 -9.73 -17.27 -27.77
CA LEU A 279 -9.83 -16.13 -28.69
C LEU A 279 -10.91 -15.15 -28.20
N THR A 280 -12.11 -15.63 -27.89
CA THR A 280 -13.19 -14.81 -27.31
C THR A 280 -12.76 -14.22 -25.97
N ALA A 281 -12.17 -15.01 -25.07
CA ALA A 281 -11.64 -14.47 -23.81
C ALA A 281 -10.59 -13.36 -24.02
N THR A 282 -9.74 -13.49 -25.04
CA THR A 282 -8.75 -12.47 -25.42
C THR A 282 -9.43 -11.21 -25.97
N MET A 283 -10.32 -11.35 -26.96
CA MET A 283 -11.06 -10.23 -27.57
C MET A 283 -11.92 -9.46 -26.56
N THR A 284 -12.61 -10.18 -25.67
CA THR A 284 -13.43 -9.54 -24.63
C THR A 284 -12.57 -8.84 -23.58
N THR A 285 -11.39 -9.37 -23.23
CA THR A 285 -10.46 -8.67 -22.34
C THR A 285 -9.87 -7.42 -23.00
N ALA A 286 -9.48 -7.51 -24.27
CA ALA A 286 -8.97 -6.38 -25.04
C ALA A 286 -10.03 -5.29 -25.23
N GLY A 287 -11.28 -5.68 -25.51
CA GLY A 287 -12.39 -4.74 -25.62
C GLY A 287 -12.75 -4.05 -24.31
N ALA A 288 -12.67 -4.75 -23.17
CA ALA A 288 -12.83 -4.13 -21.85
C ALA A 288 -11.70 -3.15 -21.52
N PHE A 289 -10.45 -3.46 -21.90
CA PHE A 289 -9.30 -2.57 -21.74
C PHE A 289 -9.37 -1.34 -22.67
N GLY A 290 -9.73 -1.54 -23.93
CA GLY A 290 -9.95 -0.47 -24.90
C GLY A 290 -11.10 0.44 -24.49
N PHE A 291 -12.20 -0.11 -24.00
CA PHE A 291 -13.31 0.66 -23.42
C PHE A 291 -12.83 1.55 -22.29
N ALA A 292 -12.13 1.00 -21.31
CA ALA A 292 -11.68 1.77 -20.15
C ALA A 292 -10.66 2.85 -20.50
N SER A 293 -9.72 2.56 -21.41
CA SER A 293 -8.76 3.57 -21.88
C SER A 293 -9.44 4.67 -22.71
N GLY A 294 -10.37 4.34 -23.60
CA GLY A 294 -11.08 5.32 -24.42
C GLY A 294 -12.02 6.23 -23.61
N SER A 295 -12.67 5.69 -22.58
CA SER A 295 -13.42 6.49 -21.60
C SER A 295 -12.48 7.34 -20.72
N GLY A 296 -11.34 6.80 -20.28
CA GLY A 296 -10.34 7.53 -19.49
C GLY A 296 -9.68 8.69 -20.26
N ASP A 297 -9.39 8.50 -21.56
CA ASP A 297 -8.89 9.54 -22.46
C ASP A 297 -9.90 10.69 -22.59
N GLU A 298 -11.20 10.38 -22.74
CA GLU A 298 -12.25 11.38 -22.83
C GLU A 298 -12.47 12.10 -21.49
N ILE A 299 -12.49 11.39 -20.35
CA ILE A 299 -12.54 12.00 -19.01
C ILE A 299 -11.34 12.95 -18.82
N SER A 300 -10.13 12.56 -19.23
CA SER A 300 -8.94 13.40 -19.12
C SER A 300 -8.96 14.63 -20.05
N LYS A 301 -9.69 14.56 -21.17
CA LYS A 301 -9.96 15.72 -22.05
C LYS A 301 -11.00 16.65 -21.42
N GLN A 302 -12.11 16.10 -20.93
CA GLN A 302 -13.22 16.82 -20.31
C GLN A 302 -12.80 17.56 -19.03
N LEU A 303 -12.01 16.92 -18.16
CA LEU A 303 -11.40 17.56 -16.99
C LEU A 303 -10.42 18.70 -17.35
N LYS A 304 -9.94 18.79 -18.59
CA LYS A 304 -9.08 19.90 -19.07
C LYS A 304 -9.86 21.01 -19.77
N SER A 305 -11.01 20.72 -20.39
CA SER A 305 -11.90 21.76 -20.95
C SER A 305 -12.88 22.35 -19.92
N GLY A 306 -13.14 21.63 -18.81
CA GLY A 306 -14.13 22.02 -17.81
C GLY A 306 -15.56 21.63 -18.18
N GLU A 307 -15.74 20.84 -19.24
CA GLU A 307 -17.04 20.38 -19.75
C GLU A 307 -17.22 18.89 -19.44
N PHE A 308 -18.42 18.44 -19.07
CA PHE A 308 -18.69 17.03 -18.77
C PHE A 308 -19.80 16.47 -19.68
N ASP A 309 -19.48 15.44 -20.46
CA ASP A 309 -20.39 14.71 -21.34
C ASP A 309 -20.14 13.19 -21.19
N ALA A 310 -21.01 12.55 -20.41
CA ALA A 310 -21.00 11.10 -20.21
C ALA A 310 -21.30 10.30 -21.49
N GLY A 311 -22.03 10.88 -22.45
CA GLY A 311 -22.32 10.27 -23.75
C GLY A 311 -21.06 10.16 -24.60
N ALA A 312 -20.25 11.21 -24.66
CA ALA A 312 -18.92 11.16 -25.29
C ALA A 312 -17.99 10.16 -24.59
N ILE A 313 -17.98 10.09 -23.25
CA ILE A 313 -17.15 9.15 -22.47
C ILE A 313 -17.49 7.70 -22.82
N VAL A 314 -18.77 7.34 -22.87
CA VAL A 314 -19.23 6.00 -23.25
C VAL A 314 -18.96 5.71 -24.73
N THR A 315 -19.23 6.67 -25.62
CA THR A 315 -19.02 6.51 -27.06
C THR A 315 -17.55 6.27 -27.41
N ARG A 316 -16.63 7.07 -26.85
CA ARG A 316 -15.19 6.94 -27.09
C ARG A 316 -14.62 5.66 -26.48
N GLY A 317 -15.18 5.23 -25.35
CA GLY A 317 -14.97 3.88 -24.81
C GLY A 317 -15.39 2.79 -25.80
N LEU A 318 -16.65 2.78 -26.26
CA LEU A 318 -17.15 1.75 -27.18
C LEU A 318 -16.35 1.65 -28.48
N LEU A 319 -15.96 2.79 -29.08
CA LEU A 319 -15.13 2.81 -30.28
C LEU A 319 -13.73 2.21 -30.04
N ARG A 320 -13.05 2.60 -28.95
CA ARG A 320 -11.73 2.07 -28.61
C ARG A 320 -11.78 0.59 -28.18
N GLY A 321 -12.82 0.19 -27.45
CA GLY A 321 -13.09 -1.22 -27.11
C GLY A 321 -13.34 -2.09 -28.34
N GLY A 322 -14.09 -1.60 -29.33
CA GLY A 322 -14.30 -2.31 -30.59
C GLY A 322 -12.99 -2.54 -31.37
N THR A 323 -12.18 -1.49 -31.49
CA THR A 323 -10.89 -1.55 -32.21
C THR A 323 -9.84 -2.39 -31.49
N ASP A 324 -9.72 -2.28 -30.17
CA ASP A 324 -8.79 -3.11 -29.37
C ASP A 324 -9.22 -4.60 -29.32
N ALA A 325 -10.52 -4.89 -29.32
CA ALA A 325 -11.02 -6.27 -29.47
C ALA A 325 -10.54 -6.88 -30.80
N ILE A 326 -10.61 -6.14 -31.91
CA ILE A 326 -10.09 -6.56 -33.22
C ILE A 326 -8.55 -6.68 -33.21
N ALA A 327 -7.85 -5.71 -32.61
CA ALA A 327 -6.39 -5.71 -32.45
C ALA A 327 -5.84 -7.01 -31.84
N SER A 328 -6.61 -7.58 -30.91
CA SER A 328 -6.21 -8.74 -30.13
C SER A 328 -6.34 -10.08 -30.87
N ILE A 329 -7.02 -10.14 -32.03
CA ILE A 329 -7.30 -11.40 -32.75
C ILE A 329 -6.03 -12.25 -33.01
N PRO A 330 -4.89 -11.69 -33.46
CA PRO A 330 -3.64 -12.46 -33.62
C PRO A 330 -3.11 -13.05 -32.29
N GLY A 331 -3.30 -12.32 -31.17
CA GLY A 331 -3.00 -12.80 -29.82
C GLY A 331 -3.95 -13.92 -29.38
N GLY A 332 -5.26 -13.74 -29.58
CA GLY A 332 -6.28 -14.73 -29.24
C GLY A 332 -6.19 -16.02 -30.05
N MET A 333 -5.76 -15.95 -31.31
CA MET A 333 -5.42 -17.13 -32.10
C MET A 333 -4.21 -17.88 -31.53
N ARG A 334 -3.16 -17.18 -31.09
CA ARG A 334 -2.00 -17.81 -30.41
C ARG A 334 -2.39 -18.41 -29.06
N ALA A 335 -3.19 -17.71 -28.26
CA ALA A 335 -3.71 -18.21 -27.00
C ALA A 335 -4.57 -19.48 -27.21
N SER A 336 -5.39 -19.51 -28.26
CA SER A 336 -6.18 -20.70 -28.62
C SER A 336 -5.32 -21.88 -29.07
N ARG A 337 -4.26 -21.65 -29.85
CA ARG A 337 -3.29 -22.70 -30.22
C ARG A 337 -2.53 -23.24 -29.00
N LEU A 338 -2.14 -22.37 -28.05
CA LEU A 338 -1.51 -22.78 -26.79
C LEU A 338 -2.47 -23.59 -25.90
N ALA A 339 -3.72 -23.15 -25.76
CA ALA A 339 -4.75 -23.88 -25.02
C ALA A 339 -5.10 -25.23 -25.67
N ALA A 340 -5.05 -25.33 -27.01
CA ALA A 340 -5.20 -26.60 -27.73
C ALA A 340 -4.03 -27.54 -27.44
N MET A 341 -2.78 -27.09 -27.60
CA MET A 341 -1.58 -27.90 -27.31
C MET A 341 -1.52 -28.34 -25.83
N GLN A 342 -2.03 -27.54 -24.89
CA GLN A 342 -2.14 -27.92 -23.48
C GLN A 342 -3.21 -28.99 -23.22
N ARG A 343 -4.30 -29.02 -24.00
CA ARG A 343 -5.31 -30.08 -23.93
C ARG A 343 -4.82 -31.37 -24.61
N GLU A 344 -4.12 -31.26 -25.74
CA GLU A 344 -3.53 -32.42 -26.43
C GLU A 344 -2.44 -33.08 -25.58
N SER A 345 -1.58 -32.30 -24.92
CA SER A 345 -0.56 -32.84 -24.01
C SER A 345 -1.15 -33.43 -22.72
N SER A 346 -2.25 -32.87 -22.18
CA SER A 346 -2.98 -33.48 -21.06
C SER A 346 -3.76 -34.76 -21.45
N LEU A 347 -3.89 -35.05 -22.75
CA LEU A 347 -4.52 -36.26 -23.29
C LEU A 347 -3.51 -37.30 -23.80
N GLY A 348 -2.20 -37.06 -23.64
CA GLY A 348 -1.14 -38.02 -23.98
C GLY A 348 -0.92 -38.28 -25.47
N LEU A 349 -1.56 -37.51 -26.37
CA LEU A 349 -1.49 -37.72 -27.82
C LEU A 349 -0.23 -37.08 -28.42
N THR A 350 0.81 -37.88 -28.64
CA THR A 350 2.04 -37.48 -29.32
C THR A 350 1.82 -37.32 -30.83
N ARG A 351 1.48 -36.09 -31.26
CA ARG A 351 1.36 -35.75 -32.69
C ARG A 351 2.67 -35.19 -33.25
N ASN A 352 3.14 -35.77 -34.35
CA ASN A 352 4.43 -35.46 -34.97
C ASN A 352 4.31 -34.19 -35.87
N PRO A 353 5.01 -33.08 -35.58
CA PRO A 353 4.79 -31.78 -36.25
C PRO A 353 5.69 -31.59 -37.48
N ALA A 354 5.57 -32.46 -38.49
CA ALA A 354 6.26 -32.36 -39.77
C ALA A 354 5.33 -31.84 -40.89
N ALA A 355 4.71 -30.67 -40.68
CA ALA A 355 3.95 -29.95 -41.71
C ALA A 355 3.91 -28.44 -41.42
N THR A 356 4.25 -27.62 -42.42
CA THR A 356 4.29 -26.16 -42.37
C THR A 356 2.95 -25.54 -42.81
N VAL A 357 2.75 -24.25 -42.48
CA VAL A 357 2.49 -23.16 -43.45
C VAL A 357 2.46 -21.81 -42.70
N GLU A 358 2.78 -20.74 -43.42
CA GLU A 358 3.08 -19.41 -42.89
C GLU A 358 1.84 -18.57 -42.53
N ALA A 359 2.08 -17.59 -41.65
CA ALA A 359 1.32 -16.34 -41.57
C ALA A 359 2.31 -15.26 -41.12
N VAL A 360 3.05 -14.72 -42.08
CA VAL A 360 4.18 -13.80 -41.84
C VAL A 360 3.73 -12.35 -41.88
N ALA A 361 4.03 -11.62 -40.81
CA ALA A 361 4.29 -10.18 -40.88
C ALA A 361 5.79 -10.03 -40.63
N ASP A 362 6.56 -9.74 -41.68
CA ASP A 362 8.02 -9.78 -41.63
C ASP A 362 8.61 -8.50 -41.01
N PRO A 363 9.27 -8.57 -39.83
CA PRO A 363 9.94 -7.40 -39.26
C PRO A 363 11.07 -6.85 -40.14
N ALA A 364 11.62 -7.63 -41.08
CA ALA A 364 12.61 -7.13 -42.02
C ALA A 364 12.02 -6.21 -43.10
N GLN A 365 10.73 -6.29 -43.41
CA GLN A 365 10.06 -5.31 -44.29
C GLN A 365 9.89 -3.96 -43.58
N LEU A 366 9.47 -3.97 -42.32
CA LEU A 366 9.37 -2.74 -41.50
C LEU A 366 10.75 -2.06 -41.33
N ALA A 367 11.82 -2.85 -41.21
CA ALA A 367 13.19 -2.35 -41.14
C ALA A 367 13.75 -1.81 -42.49
N ARG A 368 13.13 -2.13 -43.63
CA ARG A 368 13.48 -1.55 -44.95
C ARG A 368 12.80 -0.21 -45.16
N ALA A 369 11.49 -0.10 -44.85
CA ALA A 369 10.75 1.15 -44.93
C ALA A 369 11.43 2.29 -44.14
N VAL A 370 11.95 1.99 -42.93
CA VAL A 370 12.68 2.94 -42.08
C VAL A 370 14.07 3.34 -42.64
N ARG A 371 14.66 2.56 -43.56
CA ARG A 371 15.90 2.93 -44.26
C ARG A 371 15.63 3.73 -45.54
N GLU A 372 14.53 3.45 -46.23
CA GLU A 372 14.20 4.07 -47.51
C GLU A 372 13.65 5.51 -47.35
N THR A 373 13.12 5.87 -46.18
CA THR A 373 12.76 7.25 -45.82
C THR A 373 13.96 8.13 -45.41
N GLY A 374 15.19 7.60 -45.43
CA GLY A 374 16.39 8.22 -44.84
C GLY A 374 17.39 8.88 -45.79
N SER A 375 16.99 9.37 -46.97
CA SER A 375 17.91 10.00 -47.93
C SER A 375 17.98 11.52 -47.80
N GLY A 376 19.14 12.10 -47.43
CA GLY A 376 19.26 13.57 -47.46
C GLY A 376 20.48 14.28 -46.85
N ALA A 377 21.47 13.59 -46.27
CA ALA A 377 22.64 14.26 -45.68
C ALA A 377 23.97 13.56 -46.03
N LYS A 378 24.79 14.21 -46.86
CA LYS A 378 26.22 13.89 -46.97
C LYS A 378 26.94 14.45 -45.75
N LEU A 379 27.65 13.59 -45.02
CA LEU A 379 28.74 13.99 -44.12
C LEU A 379 29.92 13.07 -44.40
N GLU A 380 31.06 13.67 -44.72
CA GLU A 380 32.26 12.93 -45.13
C GLU A 380 32.91 12.27 -43.90
N THR A 381 33.22 10.98 -44.03
CA THR A 381 33.96 10.21 -43.02
C THR A 381 35.25 9.71 -43.63
N SER A 382 36.25 10.57 -43.64
CA SER A 382 37.60 10.26 -44.09
C SER A 382 38.35 9.43 -43.04
N GLN A 383 38.89 8.29 -43.49
CA GLN A 383 39.95 7.50 -42.85
C GLN A 383 39.72 6.98 -41.40
N LEU A 384 39.61 5.66 -41.27
CA LEU A 384 40.69 4.86 -40.68
C LEU A 384 40.51 3.36 -41.02
N HIS A 385 41.62 2.68 -41.32
CA HIS A 385 41.65 1.22 -41.54
C HIS A 385 42.03 0.49 -40.25
N GLY A 386 41.29 -0.56 -39.89
CA GLY A 386 41.63 -1.45 -38.77
C GLY A 386 40.96 -2.82 -38.92
N LYS A 387 41.74 -3.90 -38.83
CA LYS A 387 41.23 -5.29 -38.84
C LYS A 387 40.74 -5.69 -37.43
N PRO A 388 39.74 -6.58 -37.31
CA PRO A 388 39.21 -6.99 -36.01
C PRO A 388 40.23 -7.82 -35.20
N GLY A 389 40.64 -7.30 -34.04
CA GLY A 389 41.45 -7.98 -33.03
C GLY A 389 40.59 -8.62 -31.93
N LYS A 390 41.16 -9.60 -31.21
CA LYS A 390 40.48 -10.35 -30.14
C LYS A 390 40.14 -9.48 -28.92
N GLY A 391 39.09 -9.88 -28.21
CA GLY A 391 38.42 -9.13 -27.14
C GLY A 391 39.31 -8.46 -26.10
N THR A 392 38.96 -7.20 -25.83
CA THR A 392 39.50 -6.40 -24.73
C THR A 392 38.66 -6.61 -23.47
N GLU A 393 39.23 -7.26 -22.46
CA GLU A 393 38.66 -7.28 -21.11
C GLU A 393 38.90 -5.93 -20.44
N LEU A 394 37.86 -5.30 -19.88
CA LEU A 394 37.93 -3.91 -19.43
C LEU A 394 38.50 -3.83 -18.00
N GLN A 395 39.83 -3.86 -17.89
CA GLN A 395 40.52 -3.67 -16.60
C GLN A 395 40.28 -2.26 -16.06
N ILE A 396 39.45 -2.15 -15.03
CA ILE A 396 39.31 -0.96 -14.19
C ILE A 396 40.52 -0.90 -13.24
N SER A 397 41.19 0.24 -13.12
CA SER A 397 42.36 0.37 -12.25
C SER A 397 41.99 0.29 -10.77
N ASP A 398 42.90 -0.24 -9.94
CA ASP A 398 42.72 -0.32 -8.48
C ASP A 398 42.50 1.05 -7.82
N GLU A 399 43.05 2.12 -8.41
CA GLU A 399 42.79 3.49 -7.97
C GLU A 399 41.34 3.92 -8.23
N THR A 400 40.76 3.53 -9.37
CA THR A 400 39.34 3.77 -9.67
C THR A 400 38.45 2.98 -8.71
N ALA A 401 38.83 1.73 -8.39
CA ALA A 401 38.14 0.91 -7.41
C ALA A 401 38.21 1.52 -5.99
N ARG A 402 39.37 2.02 -5.57
CA ARG A 402 39.55 2.73 -4.28
C ARG A 402 38.75 4.04 -4.22
N PHE A 403 38.82 4.86 -5.26
CA PHE A 403 38.10 6.13 -5.33
C PHE A 403 36.57 5.96 -5.25
N LEU A 404 36.04 4.85 -5.78
CA LEU A 404 34.63 4.48 -5.63
C LEU A 404 34.30 3.86 -4.26
N ALA A 405 35.26 3.23 -3.59
CA ALA A 405 35.08 2.66 -2.25
C ALA A 405 35.11 3.73 -1.13
N GLU A 406 36.00 4.72 -1.21
CA GLU A 406 36.15 5.79 -0.20
C GLU A 406 34.99 6.80 -0.17
N ARG A 407 34.05 6.73 -1.13
CA ARG A 407 32.88 7.62 -1.22
C ARG A 407 31.55 6.87 -1.22
N GLN A 408 31.39 5.91 -0.31
CA GLN A 408 30.03 5.47 0.05
C GLN A 408 29.24 6.67 0.61
N PRO A 409 28.04 6.97 0.08
CA PRO A 409 27.26 8.10 0.56
C PRO A 409 26.75 7.81 1.98
N VAL A 410 27.08 8.68 2.94
CA VAL A 410 26.42 8.69 4.24
C VAL A 410 25.01 9.23 4.02
N ILE A 411 24.02 8.34 4.09
CA ILE A 411 22.60 8.68 3.95
C ILE A 411 22.04 8.87 5.36
N GLU A 412 21.58 10.09 5.65
CA GLU A 412 20.91 10.39 6.92
C GLU A 412 19.59 9.64 7.06
N ARG A 413 19.22 9.36 8.31
CA ARG A 413 17.99 8.64 8.66
C ARG A 413 16.77 9.54 8.53
N SER A 414 15.74 9.02 7.87
CA SER A 414 14.45 9.70 7.69
C SER A 414 13.59 9.65 8.97
N TRP A 415 13.88 8.73 9.90
CA TRP A 415 13.27 8.66 11.23
C TRP A 415 14.33 8.63 12.34
N PRO A 416 14.54 9.73 13.10
CA PRO A 416 15.54 9.79 14.16
C PRO A 416 15.13 9.08 15.48
N ALA A 417 14.02 8.33 15.50
CA ALA A 417 13.49 7.68 16.70
C ALA A 417 14.31 6.44 17.12
N THR A 418 14.76 6.41 18.37
CA THR A 418 15.77 5.48 18.91
C THR A 418 15.42 4.00 18.91
N ALA A 419 14.14 3.63 18.76
CA ALA A 419 13.68 2.24 18.71
C ALA A 419 13.45 1.70 17.27
N SER A 420 13.52 2.57 16.25
CA SER A 420 13.23 2.19 14.86
C SER A 420 14.48 1.73 14.09
N ARG A 421 14.34 0.69 13.26
CA ARG A 421 15.34 0.29 12.26
C ARG A 421 14.90 0.75 10.88
N GLU A 422 15.81 1.34 10.12
CA GLU A 422 15.53 1.94 8.83
C GLU A 422 16.35 1.31 7.70
N PHE A 423 15.73 1.15 6.54
CA PHE A 423 16.31 0.49 5.40
C PHE A 423 16.03 1.26 4.10
N GLN A 424 17.01 1.32 3.20
CA GLN A 424 16.80 1.68 1.80
C GLN A 424 16.45 0.42 0.99
N ILE A 425 15.33 0.46 0.28
CA ILE A 425 14.91 -0.55 -0.71
C ILE A 425 15.77 -0.38 -1.96
N VAL A 426 16.53 -1.41 -2.31
CA VAL A 426 17.36 -1.46 -3.54
C VAL A 426 16.83 -2.47 -4.57
N GLY A 427 15.60 -2.98 -4.37
CA GLY A 427 14.86 -3.78 -5.34
C GLY A 427 14.02 -4.91 -4.71
N GLY A 428 13.57 -5.85 -5.54
CA GLY A 428 12.74 -6.99 -5.11
C GLY A 428 11.23 -6.68 -5.16
N ASP A 429 10.45 -7.40 -4.36
CA ASP A 429 8.98 -7.33 -4.40
C ASP A 429 8.40 -6.13 -3.64
N VAL A 430 8.56 -4.95 -4.23
CA VAL A 430 8.06 -3.68 -3.71
C VAL A 430 6.51 -3.62 -3.72
N LYS A 431 5.84 -4.40 -4.58
CA LYS A 431 4.38 -4.50 -4.62
C LYS A 431 3.83 -5.39 -3.51
N GLY A 432 4.53 -6.49 -3.18
CA GLY A 432 4.23 -7.31 -2.02
C GLY A 432 4.20 -6.48 -0.72
N LEU A 433 5.09 -5.49 -0.57
CA LEU A 433 5.05 -4.56 0.57
C LEU A 433 3.75 -3.75 0.60
N ASP A 434 3.33 -3.17 -0.52
CA ASP A 434 2.08 -2.38 -0.59
C ASP A 434 0.84 -3.24 -0.29
N MET A 435 0.88 -4.53 -0.65
CA MET A 435 -0.18 -5.49 -0.33
C MET A 435 -0.24 -5.91 1.15
N LEU A 436 0.83 -5.74 1.95
CA LEU A 436 0.79 -6.05 3.39
C LEU A 436 -0.22 -5.18 4.15
N GLY A 437 -0.47 -3.94 3.70
CA GLY A 437 -1.50 -3.07 4.26
C GLY A 437 -2.94 -3.49 3.91
N GLN A 438 -3.10 -4.43 2.98
CA GLN A 438 -4.40 -4.85 2.43
C GLN A 438 -4.75 -6.31 2.73
N SER A 439 -3.74 -7.17 2.93
CA SER A 439 -3.94 -8.60 3.18
C SER A 439 -2.89 -9.16 4.11
N LYS A 440 -3.35 -9.80 5.20
CA LYS A 440 -2.48 -10.56 6.11
C LYS A 440 -1.74 -11.70 5.40
N ALA A 441 -2.37 -12.33 4.40
CA ALA A 441 -1.75 -13.42 3.66
C ALA A 441 -0.63 -12.96 2.70
N ALA A 442 -0.41 -11.65 2.54
CA ALA A 442 0.68 -11.12 1.72
C ALA A 442 2.06 -11.40 2.33
N ALA A 443 3.05 -11.52 1.46
CA ALA A 443 4.46 -11.72 1.80
C ALA A 443 5.31 -11.02 0.74
N ALA A 444 6.33 -10.28 1.15
CA ALA A 444 7.22 -9.54 0.26
C ALA A 444 8.66 -10.01 0.46
N VAL A 445 9.42 -10.24 -0.62
CA VAL A 445 10.87 -10.45 -0.53
C VAL A 445 11.57 -9.30 -1.25
N VAL A 446 12.11 -8.38 -0.46
CA VAL A 446 12.79 -7.17 -0.94
C VAL A 446 14.31 -7.25 -0.73
N LYS A 447 15.06 -6.52 -1.53
CA LYS A 447 16.48 -6.25 -1.31
C LYS A 447 16.59 -4.90 -0.61
N VAL A 448 17.33 -4.86 0.49
CA VAL A 448 17.45 -3.73 1.40
C VAL A 448 18.90 -3.45 1.76
N ARG A 449 19.21 -2.21 2.10
CA ARG A 449 20.43 -1.79 2.79
C ARG A 449 20.05 -1.09 4.09
N GLU A 450 20.76 -1.33 5.17
CA GLU A 450 20.45 -0.74 6.48
C GLU A 450 21.01 0.68 6.62
N LEU A 451 20.22 1.59 7.18
CA LEU A 451 20.59 2.98 7.43
C LEU A 451 20.85 3.20 8.93
N SER A 452 22.07 3.58 9.28
CA SER A 452 22.54 3.81 10.65
C SER A 452 23.05 5.24 10.81
N ASN A 453 22.73 5.88 11.95
CA ASN A 453 23.06 7.30 12.17
C ASN A 453 24.57 7.55 12.05
N GLY A 454 24.96 8.40 11.09
CA GLY A 454 26.35 8.79 10.88
C GLY A 454 27.29 7.64 10.48
N GLN A 455 26.77 6.58 9.87
CA GLN A 455 27.54 5.42 9.40
C GLN A 455 27.35 5.20 7.88
N PRO A 456 28.27 4.50 7.20
CA PRO A 456 28.05 4.04 5.83
C PRO A 456 26.79 3.18 5.68
N VAL A 457 26.20 3.23 4.50
CA VAL A 457 25.00 2.44 4.15
C VAL A 457 25.35 0.96 4.12
N GLY A 458 24.68 0.16 4.93
CA GLY A 458 25.01 -1.27 5.12
C GLY A 458 24.79 -2.15 3.88
N ASP A 459 25.35 -3.36 3.92
CA ASP A 459 25.29 -4.33 2.81
C ASP A 459 23.89 -4.64 2.30
N THR A 460 23.81 -5.03 1.03
CA THR A 460 22.55 -5.42 0.38
C THR A 460 22.11 -6.80 0.86
N LYS A 461 21.14 -6.82 1.79
CA LYS A 461 20.50 -8.01 2.36
C LYS A 461 19.16 -8.26 1.68
N ARG A 462 18.73 -9.52 1.61
CA ARG A 462 17.36 -9.92 1.29
C ARG A 462 16.55 -9.97 2.59
N MET A 463 15.38 -9.34 2.57
CA MET A 463 14.44 -9.33 3.69
C MET A 463 13.10 -9.91 3.26
N LEU A 464 12.60 -10.91 4.00
CA LEU A 464 11.21 -11.34 3.94
C LEU A 464 10.38 -10.47 4.90
N VAL A 465 9.33 -9.82 4.41
CA VAL A 465 8.35 -9.11 5.23
C VAL A 465 7.01 -9.84 5.11
N GLN A 466 6.44 -10.28 6.24
CA GLN A 466 5.21 -11.07 6.27
C GLN A 466 4.45 -10.85 7.59
N HIS A 467 3.12 -10.87 7.55
CA HIS A 467 2.33 -11.13 8.77
C HIS A 467 2.54 -12.58 9.20
N VAL A 468 2.71 -12.84 10.50
CA VAL A 468 2.87 -14.20 11.03
C VAL A 468 1.92 -14.38 12.21
N ASP A 469 0.88 -15.18 12.02
CA ASP A 469 -0.07 -15.60 13.07
C ASP A 469 -0.47 -17.07 12.84
N ASP A 470 -1.22 -17.66 13.77
CA ASP A 470 -1.60 -19.09 13.75
C ASP A 470 -2.33 -19.53 12.47
N ARG A 471 -2.93 -18.56 11.76
CA ARG A 471 -3.64 -18.76 10.49
C ARG A 471 -2.78 -18.46 9.27
N THR A 472 -1.67 -17.75 9.49
CA THR A 472 -0.75 -17.23 8.48
C THR A 472 0.70 -17.55 8.89
N PRO A 473 1.09 -18.85 8.97
CA PRO A 473 2.42 -19.23 9.42
C PRO A 473 3.52 -18.62 8.53
N LEU A 474 4.72 -18.43 9.09
CA LEU A 474 5.87 -17.94 8.33
C LEU A 474 6.13 -18.87 7.14
N ARG A 475 6.27 -18.30 5.93
CA ARG A 475 6.63 -19.05 4.72
C ARG A 475 8.10 -19.50 4.81
N THR A 476 8.34 -20.61 5.50
CA THR A 476 9.66 -21.21 5.78
C THR A 476 10.54 -21.33 4.52
N ASN A 477 9.96 -21.76 3.39
CA ASN A 477 10.65 -21.86 2.10
C ASN A 477 11.16 -20.52 1.55
N LEU A 478 10.57 -19.38 1.95
CA LEU A 478 11.08 -18.05 1.64
C LEU A 478 12.09 -17.59 2.71
N ALA A 479 11.76 -17.82 3.99
CA ALA A 479 12.56 -17.44 5.15
C ALA A 479 13.96 -18.10 5.18
N SER A 480 14.09 -19.32 4.64
CA SER A 480 15.38 -19.98 4.44
C SER A 480 16.28 -19.20 3.48
N THR A 481 15.72 -18.61 2.41
CA THR A 481 16.47 -17.96 1.31
C THR A 481 16.80 -16.48 1.52
N VAL A 482 16.40 -15.89 2.64
CA VAL A 482 16.64 -14.47 2.97
C VAL A 482 17.61 -14.32 4.13
N ASP A 483 18.24 -13.15 4.24
CA ASP A 483 19.19 -12.83 5.30
C ASP A 483 18.48 -12.24 6.54
N LEU A 484 17.32 -11.61 6.32
CA LEU A 484 16.50 -10.95 7.35
C LEU A 484 15.02 -11.37 7.24
N VAL A 485 14.31 -11.39 8.37
CA VAL A 485 12.86 -11.60 8.47
C VAL A 485 12.22 -10.47 9.27
N ALA A 486 11.09 -9.95 8.79
CA ALA A 486 10.29 -8.94 9.46
C ALA A 486 8.83 -9.41 9.57
N SER A 487 8.33 -9.51 10.81
CA SER A 487 6.99 -9.98 11.13
C SER A 487 6.53 -9.44 12.49
N CYS A 488 5.24 -9.53 12.80
CA CYS A 488 4.70 -9.16 14.10
C CYS A 488 5.08 -10.10 15.26
N ASN A 489 5.31 -11.38 14.98
CA ASN A 489 5.48 -12.43 15.99
C ASN A 489 6.81 -13.18 15.77
N PRO A 490 7.95 -12.64 16.26
CA PRO A 490 9.25 -13.30 16.12
C PRO A 490 9.30 -14.73 16.67
N GLY A 491 8.55 -15.04 17.75
CA GLY A 491 8.48 -16.41 18.29
C GLY A 491 7.89 -17.43 17.30
N LEU A 492 6.89 -17.01 16.51
CA LEU A 492 6.26 -17.86 15.49
C LEU A 492 7.11 -18.00 14.20
N CYS A 493 8.31 -17.39 14.15
CA CYS A 493 9.27 -17.59 13.05
C CYS A 493 10.06 -18.91 13.18
N GLY A 494 9.96 -19.62 14.32
CA GLY A 494 10.66 -20.90 14.55
C GLY A 494 12.18 -20.76 14.32
N PRO A 495 12.82 -21.69 13.57
CA PRO A 495 14.25 -21.62 13.26
C PRO A 495 14.71 -20.36 12.51
N SER A 496 13.79 -19.51 12.02
CA SER A 496 14.12 -18.21 11.40
C SER A 496 14.04 -17.02 12.36
N ALA A 497 13.75 -17.22 13.65
CA ALA A 497 13.71 -16.16 14.66
C ALA A 497 15.06 -15.43 14.80
N SER A 498 16.18 -16.15 14.68
CA SER A 498 17.54 -15.59 14.69
C SER A 498 17.84 -14.66 13.50
N LYS A 499 17.03 -14.67 12.44
CA LYS A 499 17.07 -13.73 11.32
C LYS A 499 16.17 -12.49 11.52
N HIS A 500 15.44 -12.40 12.64
CA HIS A 500 14.40 -11.38 12.80
C HIS A 500 14.97 -9.97 13.03
N LEU A 501 14.28 -8.94 12.54
CA LEU A 501 14.71 -7.54 12.68
C LEU A 501 14.85 -7.06 14.13
N PHE A 502 14.24 -7.72 15.11
CA PHE A 502 14.41 -7.38 16.53
C PHE A 502 15.13 -8.48 17.33
N GLY A 503 15.74 -9.44 16.62
CA GLY A 503 16.50 -10.58 17.18
C GLY A 503 15.63 -11.52 18.01
N ASP A 504 16.29 -12.33 18.86
CA ASP A 504 15.65 -13.31 19.75
C ASP A 504 14.89 -12.68 20.94
N ARG A 505 14.44 -11.42 20.81
CA ARG A 505 13.58 -10.74 21.79
C ARG A 505 12.16 -11.29 21.70
N MET A 506 11.98 -12.49 22.25
CA MET A 506 10.67 -13.14 22.33
C MET A 506 9.64 -12.24 23.02
N GLY A 507 8.51 -12.05 22.34
CA GLY A 507 7.44 -11.17 22.80
C GLY A 507 7.67 -9.66 22.58
N VAL A 508 8.54 -9.27 21.64
CA VAL A 508 8.28 -8.06 20.85
C VAL A 508 6.96 -8.30 20.12
N GLY A 509 5.89 -7.61 20.57
CA GLY A 509 4.59 -7.60 19.89
C GLY A 509 4.60 -6.68 18.66
N SER A 510 3.41 -6.35 18.16
CA SER A 510 3.17 -5.70 16.84
C SER A 510 4.32 -4.84 16.32
N VAL A 511 5.07 -5.41 15.38
CA VAL A 511 5.96 -4.65 14.52
C VAL A 511 5.11 -3.84 13.55
N PHE A 512 5.24 -2.52 13.65
CA PHE A 512 4.72 -1.58 12.66
C PHE A 512 5.81 -1.34 11.62
N PHE A 513 5.43 -1.33 10.33
CA PHE A 513 6.29 -0.85 9.27
C PHE A 513 5.68 0.36 8.57
N GLN A 514 6.52 1.17 7.93
CA GLN A 514 6.10 2.25 7.05
C GLN A 514 7.05 2.32 5.87
N LYS A 515 6.47 2.52 4.69
CA LYS A 515 7.19 2.71 3.44
C LYS A 515 6.97 4.15 2.97
N VAL A 516 8.05 4.87 2.67
CA VAL A 516 8.03 6.22 2.09
C VAL A 516 9.03 6.24 0.94
N ALA A 517 8.54 6.34 -0.30
CA ALA A 517 9.35 6.19 -1.50
C ALA A 517 10.21 4.90 -1.51
N ASP A 518 11.54 5.01 -1.49
CA ASP A 518 12.50 3.91 -1.41
C ASP A 518 12.92 3.58 0.05
N ARG A 519 12.36 4.23 1.06
CA ARG A 519 12.66 3.99 2.48
C ARG A 519 11.64 3.06 3.12
N LEU A 520 12.13 2.21 4.03
CA LEU A 520 11.36 1.24 4.78
C LEU A 520 11.78 1.30 6.26
N SER A 521 10.88 1.74 7.13
CA SER A 521 11.09 1.84 8.58
C SER A 521 10.31 0.76 9.31
N PHE A 522 10.90 0.16 10.34
CA PHE A 522 10.26 -0.78 11.26
C PHE A 522 10.41 -0.32 12.70
N SER A 523 9.35 -0.44 13.49
CA SER A 523 9.32 -0.08 14.90
C SER A 523 8.46 -1.04 15.71
N THR A 524 8.79 -1.20 16.99
CA THR A 524 7.95 -1.87 17.99
C THR A 524 7.01 -0.90 18.71
N ASP A 525 7.18 0.41 18.47
CA ASP A 525 6.36 1.51 18.97
C ASP A 525 5.60 2.15 17.80
N ARG A 526 4.27 2.18 17.90
CA ARG A 526 3.35 2.74 16.90
C ARG A 526 3.54 4.25 16.70
N THR A 527 3.85 4.99 17.77
CA THR A 527 3.94 6.45 17.75
C THR A 527 5.17 6.94 16.98
N ALA A 528 6.27 6.17 17.03
CA ALA A 528 7.48 6.42 16.25
C ALA A 528 7.32 6.26 14.72
N VAL A 529 6.16 5.75 14.26
CA VAL A 529 5.87 5.48 12.84
C VAL A 529 4.79 6.41 12.28
N SER A 530 3.81 6.83 13.10
CA SER A 530 2.70 7.69 12.65
C SER A 530 3.07 9.16 12.43
N THR A 531 4.33 9.56 12.62
CA THR A 531 4.80 10.96 12.53
C THR A 531 5.34 11.38 11.16
N ALA A 532 5.50 10.44 10.22
CA ALA A 532 5.90 10.71 8.84
C ALA A 532 4.75 10.47 7.84
N ASN A 533 4.87 11.03 6.63
CA ASN A 533 3.80 11.15 5.61
C ASN A 533 3.38 9.82 4.91
N GLY A 534 3.53 8.67 5.55
CA GLY A 534 3.07 7.36 5.05
C GLY A 534 2.14 6.67 6.03
N ALA A 535 1.20 5.85 5.56
CA ALA A 535 0.38 5.03 6.46
C ALA A 535 1.26 3.99 7.19
N ALA A 536 1.18 3.96 8.52
CA ALA A 536 1.81 2.92 9.33
C ALA A 536 1.02 1.61 9.16
N VAL A 537 1.65 0.59 8.61
CA VAL A 537 1.07 -0.75 8.45
C VAL A 537 1.53 -1.64 9.60
N GLU A 538 0.57 -2.08 10.41
CA GLU A 538 0.80 -3.08 11.45
C GLU A 538 0.99 -4.46 10.80
N LEU A 539 2.12 -5.13 11.01
CA LEU A 539 2.38 -6.49 10.47
C LEU A 539 1.64 -7.59 11.22
N GLY A 540 0.68 -7.26 12.06
CA GLY A 540 -0.04 -8.21 12.90
C GLY A 540 -1.42 -7.73 13.27
N ARG A 541 -2.03 -8.41 14.23
CA ARG A 541 -2.85 -7.70 15.22
C ARG A 541 -1.97 -7.49 16.44
N THR A 542 -2.12 -6.34 17.07
CA THR A 542 -1.90 -6.17 18.49
C THR A 542 -2.87 -7.14 19.17
N SER A 543 -2.34 -8.27 19.63
CA SER A 543 -3.14 -9.34 20.20
C SER A 543 -3.99 -8.77 21.33
N THR A 544 -5.30 -8.99 21.31
CA THR A 544 -6.10 -8.67 22.48
C THR A 544 -5.70 -9.60 23.61
N VAL A 545 -6.02 -9.24 24.86
CA VAL A 545 -5.82 -10.13 26.01
C VAL A 545 -6.56 -11.46 25.80
N SER A 546 -7.72 -11.42 25.14
CA SER A 546 -8.47 -12.58 24.65
C SER A 546 -7.68 -13.44 23.66
N ASP A 547 -7.04 -12.83 22.65
CA ASP A 547 -6.19 -13.56 21.70
C ASP A 547 -4.96 -14.20 22.39
N LEU A 548 -4.28 -13.46 23.29
CA LEU A 548 -3.10 -13.96 24.02
C LEU A 548 -3.45 -15.13 24.96
N LEU A 549 -4.61 -15.11 25.63
CA LEU A 549 -5.05 -16.18 26.51
C LEU A 549 -5.30 -17.51 25.78
N LEU A 550 -5.53 -17.48 24.46
CA LEU A 550 -5.74 -18.66 23.63
C LEU A 550 -4.44 -19.27 23.09
N LEU A 551 -3.30 -18.58 23.19
CA LEU A 551 -2.01 -19.06 22.69
C LEU A 551 -1.52 -20.30 23.47
N PRO A 552 -0.96 -21.32 22.79
CA PRO A 552 -0.33 -22.47 23.43
C PRO A 552 0.78 -22.08 24.43
N GLU A 553 1.56 -21.05 24.10
CA GLU A 553 2.64 -20.53 24.94
C GLU A 553 2.10 -20.01 26.29
N THR A 554 0.94 -19.35 26.29
CA THR A 554 0.29 -18.87 27.52
C THR A 554 -0.07 -20.04 28.44
N LYS A 555 -0.55 -21.17 27.88
CA LYS A 555 -0.84 -22.39 28.65
C LYS A 555 0.43 -22.99 29.26
N ASN A 556 1.53 -22.97 28.52
CA ASN A 556 2.82 -23.49 28.99
C ASN A 556 3.48 -22.61 30.07
N LEU A 557 3.10 -21.33 30.18
CA LEU A 557 3.54 -20.45 31.27
C LEU A 557 2.76 -20.67 32.57
N LEU A 558 1.56 -21.26 32.53
CA LEU A 558 0.71 -21.43 33.71
C LEU A 558 1.33 -22.42 34.71
N ARG A 559 1.68 -21.94 35.91
CA ARG A 559 2.12 -22.80 37.03
C ARG A 559 0.99 -23.67 37.60
N THR A 560 -0.27 -23.35 37.30
CA THR A 560 -1.47 -24.10 37.69
C THR A 560 -2.43 -24.19 36.51
N PRO A 561 -3.09 -25.34 36.25
CA PRO A 561 -4.10 -25.43 35.19
C PRO A 561 -5.24 -24.44 35.39
N ARG A 562 -5.55 -23.64 34.37
CA ARG A 562 -6.62 -22.62 34.37
C ARG A 562 -7.47 -22.73 33.10
N PRO A 563 -8.78 -22.40 33.16
CA PRO A 563 -9.66 -22.41 32.00
C PRO A 563 -9.47 -21.14 31.15
N VAL A 564 -8.29 -20.99 30.54
CA VAL A 564 -7.91 -19.76 29.83
C VAL A 564 -8.78 -19.45 28.61
N GLU A 565 -9.45 -20.44 28.02
CA GLU A 565 -10.47 -20.26 26.99
C GLU A 565 -11.68 -19.44 27.51
N LEU A 566 -12.03 -19.63 28.78
CA LEU A 566 -13.12 -18.90 29.42
C LEU A 566 -12.66 -17.51 29.88
N TYR A 567 -11.43 -17.39 30.38
CA TYR A 567 -10.80 -16.10 30.64
C TYR A 567 -10.74 -15.27 29.33
N ALA A 568 -10.39 -15.90 28.21
CA ALA A 568 -10.36 -15.28 26.90
C ALA A 568 -11.76 -14.87 26.44
N ARG A 569 -12.78 -15.71 26.69
CA ARG A 569 -14.18 -15.41 26.36
C ARG A 569 -14.66 -14.15 27.07
N GLU A 570 -14.41 -14.02 28.37
CA GLU A 570 -14.80 -12.83 29.13
C GLU A 570 -13.96 -11.62 28.75
N MET A 571 -12.61 -11.74 28.71
CA MET A 571 -11.71 -10.64 28.32
C MET A 571 -11.87 -10.17 26.86
N LYS A 572 -12.82 -10.73 26.09
CA LYS A 572 -13.18 -10.29 24.74
C LYS A 572 -13.75 -8.87 24.70
N HIS A 573 -14.27 -8.30 25.80
CA HIS A 573 -14.63 -6.87 25.84
C HIS A 573 -13.42 -5.95 25.97
N PHE A 574 -12.32 -6.42 26.56
CA PHE A 574 -11.10 -5.64 26.77
C PHE A 574 -10.40 -5.37 25.42
N LYS A 575 -10.36 -4.10 25.00
CA LYS A 575 -9.88 -3.69 23.67
C LYS A 575 -8.45 -3.16 23.64
N ASP A 576 -7.85 -2.85 24.80
CA ASP A 576 -6.49 -2.33 24.85
C ASP A 576 -5.51 -3.39 24.29
N PRO A 577 -4.72 -3.04 23.27
CA PRO A 577 -3.64 -3.85 22.73
C PRO A 577 -2.72 -4.51 23.76
N ALA A 578 -2.45 -5.80 23.61
CA ALA A 578 -1.42 -6.52 24.34
C ALA A 578 -0.30 -7.04 23.41
N LEU A 579 0.93 -7.07 23.95
CA LEU A 579 2.14 -7.54 23.27
C LEU A 579 2.40 -9.01 23.59
N ARG A 580 2.30 -9.39 24.88
CA ARG A 580 2.66 -10.71 25.40
C ARG A 580 2.13 -10.94 26.81
N VAL A 581 2.10 -12.21 27.22
CA VAL A 581 2.18 -12.60 28.64
C VAL A 581 3.62 -12.40 29.12
N VAL A 582 3.78 -11.90 30.35
CA VAL A 582 5.08 -11.62 30.99
C VAL A 582 5.37 -12.64 32.10
N ASP A 583 4.35 -13.00 32.88
CA ASP A 583 4.38 -14.06 33.89
C ASP A 583 2.97 -14.66 34.05
N ALA A 584 2.92 -15.89 34.54
CA ALA A 584 1.72 -16.54 35.04
C ALA A 584 2.05 -17.24 36.37
N GLY A 585 1.68 -16.59 37.47
CA GLY A 585 1.80 -17.11 38.82
C GLY A 585 0.82 -18.23 39.12
N ALA A 586 0.82 -18.71 40.37
CA ALA A 586 -0.15 -19.69 40.83
C ALA A 586 -1.56 -19.08 41.03
N ASP A 587 -1.67 -17.76 41.12
CA ASP A 587 -2.85 -16.95 41.43
C ASP A 587 -3.18 -15.86 40.37
N SER A 588 -2.31 -15.67 39.37
CA SER A 588 -2.37 -14.49 38.49
C SER A 588 -1.71 -14.67 37.13
N ILE A 589 -2.13 -13.88 36.14
CA ILE A 589 -1.56 -13.78 34.79
C ILE A 589 -1.26 -12.31 34.51
N VAL A 590 -0.07 -12.02 33.99
CA VAL A 590 0.45 -10.66 33.76
C VAL A 590 0.71 -10.45 32.27
N PHE A 591 0.18 -9.37 31.71
CA PHE A 591 0.32 -9.01 30.30
C PHE A 591 1.02 -7.65 30.15
N GLU A 592 1.86 -7.51 29.14
CA GLU A 592 2.41 -6.22 28.71
C GLU A 592 1.53 -5.65 27.61
N LEU A 593 0.99 -4.45 27.81
CA LEU A 593 0.16 -3.73 26.84
C LEU A 593 1.04 -3.00 25.80
N ALA A 594 0.49 -2.65 24.63
CA ALA A 594 1.28 -2.10 23.52
C ALA A 594 1.80 -0.67 23.70
N ASP A 595 1.34 0.03 24.74
CA ASP A 595 1.90 1.28 25.24
C ASP A 595 2.84 1.09 26.45
N GLY A 596 3.19 -0.17 26.75
CA GLY A 596 4.06 -0.57 27.85
C GLY A 596 3.38 -0.67 29.21
N ARG A 597 2.11 -0.30 29.38
CA ARG A 597 1.37 -0.54 30.64
C ARG A 597 1.32 -2.05 30.95
N ILE A 598 1.15 -2.40 32.22
CA ILE A 598 1.01 -3.79 32.66
C ILE A 598 -0.44 -4.05 33.06
N LEU A 599 -1.07 -5.06 32.49
CA LEU A 599 -2.35 -5.60 32.96
C LEU A 599 -2.06 -6.83 33.81
N LYS A 600 -2.46 -6.84 35.08
CA LYS A 600 -2.48 -8.06 35.92
C LYS A 600 -3.92 -8.51 36.11
N MET A 601 -4.13 -9.82 36.03
CA MET A 601 -5.41 -10.50 36.22
C MET A 601 -5.22 -11.61 37.26
N THR A 602 -6.08 -11.72 38.26
CA THR A 602 -6.00 -12.71 39.35
C THR A 602 -7.33 -13.39 39.59
N ASP A 603 -7.30 -14.72 39.75
CA ASP A 603 -8.44 -15.58 40.11
C ASP A 603 -8.62 -15.69 41.63
N ARG A 604 -7.90 -14.88 42.41
CA ARG A 604 -8.08 -14.74 43.85
C ARG A 604 -8.54 -13.32 44.19
N PRO A 605 -9.83 -12.99 43.99
CA PRO A 605 -10.42 -11.75 44.47
C PRO A 605 -10.61 -11.73 45.99
N TYR A 606 -10.66 -12.90 46.65
CA TYR A 606 -10.92 -13.05 48.09
C TYR A 606 -9.88 -13.96 48.77
N ARG A 607 -9.60 -13.66 50.05
CA ARG A 607 -8.87 -14.50 51.00
C ARG A 607 -9.75 -15.67 51.48
N LYS A 608 -9.14 -16.67 52.11
CA LYS A 608 -9.87 -17.79 52.77
C LYS A 608 -10.83 -17.34 53.88
N ASP A 609 -10.65 -16.13 54.40
CA ASP A 609 -11.51 -15.49 55.42
C ASP A 609 -12.64 -14.63 54.82
N GLY A 610 -12.82 -14.66 53.48
CA GLY A 610 -13.86 -13.93 52.77
C GLY A 610 -13.58 -12.44 52.54
N GLN A 611 -12.50 -11.89 53.10
CA GLN A 611 -12.10 -10.50 52.80
C GLN A 611 -11.56 -10.38 51.37
N PRO A 612 -11.81 -9.28 50.65
CA PRO A 612 -11.20 -9.08 49.34
C PRO A 612 -9.67 -9.02 49.47
N LEU A 613 -8.97 -9.67 48.53
CA LEU A 613 -7.52 -9.56 48.38
C LEU A 613 -7.16 -8.16 47.86
N TRP A 614 -7.90 -7.67 46.85
CA TRP A 614 -7.82 -6.27 46.44
C TRP A 614 -8.17 -5.32 47.60
N ARG A 615 -7.41 -4.24 47.75
CA ARG A 615 -7.70 -3.18 48.72
C ARG A 615 -7.74 -1.80 48.06
N PRO A 616 -8.63 -0.88 48.51
CA PRO A 616 -8.75 0.47 47.95
C PRO A 616 -7.45 1.28 47.88
N GLU A 617 -6.51 1.05 48.80
CA GLU A 617 -5.22 1.73 48.87
C GLU A 617 -4.19 1.26 47.82
N TRP A 618 -4.42 0.14 47.11
CA TRP A 618 -3.47 -0.41 46.12
C TRP A 618 -3.11 0.61 45.04
N GLY A 619 -1.81 0.78 44.78
CA GLY A 619 -1.28 1.74 43.80
C GLY A 619 -1.18 3.17 44.30
N SER A 620 -1.67 3.45 45.52
CA SER A 620 -1.49 4.74 46.21
C SER A 620 -0.67 4.65 47.48
N ARG A 621 -0.38 3.45 48.01
CA ARG A 621 0.42 3.28 49.24
C ARG A 621 1.80 3.91 49.12
N THR A 622 2.16 4.66 50.16
CA THR A 622 3.49 5.21 50.42
C THR A 622 3.86 4.91 51.87
N TYR A 623 5.16 4.83 52.16
CA TYR A 623 5.71 4.81 53.53
C TYR A 623 6.78 5.88 53.66
N GLU A 624 6.99 6.39 54.86
CA GLU A 624 8.03 7.38 55.15
C GLU A 624 9.28 6.70 55.72
N THR A 625 10.44 7.29 55.44
CA THR A 625 11.74 6.87 55.97
C THR A 625 12.61 8.10 56.23
N ASP A 626 13.75 7.90 56.89
CA ASP A 626 14.80 8.93 57.04
C ASP A 626 15.26 9.54 55.70
N ASN A 627 15.08 8.81 54.59
CA ASN A 627 15.43 9.22 53.23
C ASN A 627 14.25 9.84 52.44
N GLY A 628 13.12 10.12 53.11
CA GLY A 628 11.91 10.69 52.54
C GLY A 628 10.78 9.67 52.28
N VAL A 629 9.77 10.11 51.52
CA VAL A 629 8.56 9.34 51.20
C VAL A 629 8.81 8.41 50.01
N PHE A 630 8.68 7.10 50.24
CA PHE A 630 8.79 6.07 49.20
C PHE A 630 7.40 5.55 48.82
N ARG A 631 7.20 5.28 47.53
CA ARG A 631 5.98 4.64 47.04
C ARG A 631 6.12 3.12 47.18
N PHE A 632 5.15 2.50 47.83
CA PHE A 632 5.13 1.07 48.12
C PHE A 632 4.68 0.25 46.90
N ASP A 633 3.63 0.70 46.21
CA ASP A 633 2.98 -0.02 45.09
C ASP A 633 3.35 0.56 43.71
N ALA A 634 3.36 -0.29 42.67
CA ALA A 634 3.23 0.19 41.30
C ALA A 634 1.88 0.93 41.15
N ARG A 635 1.87 2.14 40.57
CA ARG A 635 0.64 2.93 40.48
C ARG A 635 -0.37 2.27 39.54
N LEU A 636 -1.56 2.01 40.06
CA LEU A 636 -2.72 1.63 39.26
C LEU A 636 -3.15 2.79 38.34
N MET A 637 -3.44 2.45 37.09
CA MET A 637 -3.89 3.36 36.04
C MET A 637 -5.39 3.20 35.73
N THR A 638 -6.01 2.12 36.20
CA THR A 638 -7.46 1.88 36.17
C THR A 638 -7.95 1.42 37.53
N LYS A 639 -9.20 1.72 37.89
CA LYS A 639 -9.86 1.03 39.00
C LYS A 639 -9.90 -0.48 38.69
N PRO A 640 -9.51 -1.37 39.62
CA PRO A 640 -9.62 -2.81 39.41
C PRO A 640 -11.07 -3.24 39.17
N THR A 641 -11.24 -4.15 38.22
CA THR A 641 -12.54 -4.54 37.66
C THR A 641 -12.75 -6.04 37.84
N GLN A 642 -13.93 -6.44 38.29
CA GLN A 642 -14.31 -7.83 38.47
C GLN A 642 -15.01 -8.37 37.22
N ILE A 643 -14.70 -9.60 36.84
CA ILE A 643 -15.44 -10.44 35.89
C ILE A 643 -15.78 -11.77 36.59
N GLU A 644 -16.70 -12.55 36.04
CA GLU A 644 -17.09 -13.87 36.58
C GLU A 644 -16.79 -14.96 35.54
N VAL A 645 -16.06 -16.00 35.94
CA VAL A 645 -15.73 -17.15 35.10
C VAL A 645 -16.11 -18.42 35.84
N ASN A 646 -17.10 -19.17 35.32
CA ASN A 646 -17.61 -20.39 35.99
C ASN A 646 -17.97 -20.18 37.47
N HIS A 647 -18.54 -19.02 37.81
CA HIS A 647 -18.86 -18.59 39.18
C HIS A 647 -17.66 -18.33 40.10
N GLU A 648 -16.43 -18.44 39.59
CA GLU A 648 -15.23 -17.89 40.22
C GLU A 648 -15.07 -16.42 39.78
N PRO A 649 -15.07 -15.45 40.71
CA PRO A 649 -14.80 -14.07 40.35
C PRO A 649 -13.30 -13.88 40.07
N ILE A 650 -12.98 -13.03 39.10
CA ILE A 650 -11.60 -12.72 38.68
C ILE A 650 -11.46 -11.20 38.65
N MET A 651 -10.36 -10.68 39.19
CA MET A 651 -10.07 -9.25 39.21
C MET A 651 -8.97 -8.94 38.18
N TYR A 652 -9.17 -7.92 37.35
CA TYR A 652 -8.11 -7.38 36.48
C TYR A 652 -7.89 -5.88 36.71
N TYR A 653 -6.65 -5.44 36.51
CA TYR A 653 -6.27 -4.04 36.67
C TYR A 653 -5.03 -3.69 35.84
N ILE A 654 -5.00 -2.45 35.35
CA ILE A 654 -3.86 -1.89 34.63
C ILE A 654 -3.03 -1.06 35.62
N GLN A 655 -1.71 -1.26 35.61
CA GLN A 655 -0.70 -0.52 36.34
C GLN A 655 0.40 0.00 35.39
N GLU A 656 1.22 0.92 35.88
CA GLU A 656 2.36 1.43 35.10
C GLU A 656 3.49 0.39 34.93
N ARG A 657 4.38 0.62 33.97
CA ARG A 657 5.49 -0.30 33.67
C ARG A 657 6.58 -0.24 34.74
N ALA A 658 6.95 -1.41 35.28
CA ALA A 658 8.12 -1.59 36.14
C ALA A 658 9.16 -2.50 35.48
N GLN A 659 10.44 -2.31 35.81
CA GLN A 659 11.55 -3.15 35.35
C GLN A 659 11.87 -4.22 36.41
N THR A 660 11.67 -5.48 36.07
CA THR A 660 11.89 -6.66 36.93
C THR A 660 12.87 -7.64 36.23
N PRO A 661 13.66 -8.46 36.93
CA PRO A 661 13.83 -8.54 38.39
C PRO A 661 14.61 -7.37 39.00
N VAL A 662 14.46 -7.17 40.31
CA VAL A 662 15.36 -6.32 41.11
C VAL A 662 16.60 -7.09 41.57
N SER A 663 17.62 -6.37 42.04
CA SER A 663 18.79 -7.00 42.68
C SER A 663 18.46 -7.52 44.09
N THR A 664 19.17 -8.56 44.57
CA THR A 664 19.02 -9.09 45.94
C THR A 664 19.26 -8.01 47.00
N ARG A 665 20.21 -7.10 46.74
CA ARG A 665 20.47 -5.92 47.58
C ARG A 665 19.22 -5.03 47.66
N THR A 666 18.62 -4.70 46.52
CA THR A 666 17.41 -3.89 46.43
C THR A 666 16.21 -4.54 47.12
N LEU A 667 16.04 -5.87 46.98
CA LEU A 667 14.99 -6.59 47.69
C LEU A 667 15.21 -6.57 49.21
N ARG A 668 16.46 -6.65 49.69
CA ARG A 668 16.78 -6.49 51.11
C ARG A 668 16.50 -5.06 51.60
N GLU A 669 16.95 -4.05 50.86
CA GLU A 669 16.65 -2.64 51.15
C GLU A 669 15.13 -2.38 51.18
N PHE A 670 14.34 -3.03 50.32
CA PHE A 670 12.88 -2.93 50.34
C PHE A 670 12.24 -3.67 51.52
N HIS A 671 12.65 -4.92 51.78
CA HIS A 671 12.23 -5.73 52.93
C HIS A 671 12.48 -5.01 54.26
N ASP A 672 13.69 -4.50 54.46
CA ASP A 672 14.10 -3.87 55.71
C ASP A 672 13.39 -2.52 55.93
N ASN A 673 13.07 -1.79 54.87
CA ASN A 673 12.24 -0.60 54.94
C ASN A 673 10.78 -0.93 55.31
N ILE A 674 10.19 -1.97 54.71
CA ILE A 674 8.85 -2.45 55.07
C ILE A 674 8.78 -2.90 56.54
N ALA A 675 9.81 -3.63 57.00
CA ALA A 675 9.88 -4.09 58.39
C ALA A 675 9.96 -2.94 59.41
N ARG A 676 10.53 -1.78 59.02
CA ARG A 676 10.56 -0.54 59.84
C ARG A 676 9.22 0.19 59.88
N ASP A 677 8.50 0.21 58.75
CA ASP A 677 7.13 0.76 58.68
C ASP A 677 6.15 -0.05 59.55
N GLY A 678 6.39 -1.35 59.73
CA GLY A 678 5.72 -2.20 60.72
C GLY A 678 4.26 -2.56 60.38
N ASN A 679 3.64 -1.89 59.42
CA ASN A 679 2.28 -2.23 58.95
C ASN A 679 2.26 -3.51 58.10
N TYR A 680 3.40 -3.87 57.51
CA TYR A 680 3.54 -5.00 56.60
C TYR A 680 4.84 -5.78 56.81
N VAL A 681 4.85 -7.02 56.33
CA VAL A 681 6.03 -7.89 56.16
C VAL A 681 5.95 -8.56 54.79
N PHE A 682 7.11 -8.76 54.16
CA PHE A 682 7.23 -9.46 52.87
C PHE A 682 7.36 -10.97 53.13
N TRP A 683 6.39 -11.76 52.68
CA TRP A 683 6.24 -13.17 53.09
C TRP A 683 6.43 -14.20 51.97
N ASP A 684 6.17 -13.83 50.70
CA ASP A 684 6.31 -14.74 49.57
C ASP A 684 7.72 -14.71 48.97
N GLY A 685 8.30 -15.88 48.71
CA GLY A 685 9.57 -16.08 48.00
C GLY A 685 10.86 -15.53 48.65
N GLY A 686 10.78 -14.44 49.43
CA GLY A 686 11.90 -13.65 49.98
C GLY A 686 13.10 -13.56 49.03
N PHE A 687 14.33 -13.72 49.54
CA PHE A 687 15.57 -13.53 48.76
C PHE A 687 15.88 -14.60 47.70
N SER A 688 14.87 -15.35 47.23
CA SER A 688 14.96 -16.20 46.04
C SER A 688 14.65 -15.42 44.75
N SER A 689 14.79 -16.09 43.61
CA SER A 689 14.37 -15.56 42.29
C SER A 689 12.88 -15.20 42.22
N LEU A 690 12.02 -15.75 43.10
CA LEU A 690 10.61 -15.39 43.16
C LEU A 690 10.43 -13.99 43.75
N GLY A 691 10.97 -13.70 44.94
CA GLY A 691 10.83 -12.37 45.55
C GLY A 691 11.56 -11.26 44.76
N HIS A 692 12.60 -11.62 43.99
CA HIS A 692 13.21 -10.72 43.00
C HIS A 692 12.22 -10.27 41.91
N ALA A 693 11.25 -11.10 41.55
CA ALA A 693 10.25 -10.83 40.51
C ALA A 693 9.05 -10.02 41.05
N GLN A 694 8.68 -10.23 42.32
CA GLN A 694 7.57 -9.52 42.98
C GLN A 694 7.80 -8.01 43.14
N LEU A 695 9.03 -7.52 42.91
CA LEU A 695 9.39 -6.10 42.89
C LEU A 695 9.80 -5.63 41.49
N GLY A 696 9.74 -4.33 41.26
CA GLY A 696 10.33 -3.73 40.06
C GLY A 696 10.75 -2.27 40.22
N TYR A 697 11.63 -1.82 39.34
CA TYR A 697 12.06 -0.42 39.27
C TYR A 697 11.13 0.42 38.41
N VAL A 698 10.79 1.62 38.90
CA VAL A 698 9.92 2.61 38.25
C VAL A 698 10.63 3.97 38.23
N PRO A 699 10.48 4.79 37.18
CA PRO A 699 11.14 6.10 37.10
C PRO A 699 10.56 7.07 38.14
N THR A 700 11.42 7.81 38.85
CA THR A 700 11.00 8.89 39.77
C THR A 700 10.85 10.22 39.03
N LYS A 701 10.09 11.16 39.62
CA LYS A 701 10.04 12.56 39.15
C LYS A 701 11.41 13.27 39.16
N THR A 702 12.38 12.74 39.90
CA THR A 702 13.74 13.26 40.04
C THR A 702 14.75 12.59 39.10
N GLY A 703 14.30 11.74 38.16
CA GLY A 703 15.17 11.06 37.18
C GLY A 703 15.90 9.80 37.71
N GLY A 704 15.60 9.38 38.94
CA GLY A 704 16.12 8.15 39.54
C GLY A 704 15.22 6.93 39.27
N LYS A 705 15.58 5.79 39.90
CA LYS A 705 14.75 4.59 39.96
C LYS A 705 14.19 4.43 41.39
N GLY A 706 12.87 4.49 41.53
CA GLY A 706 12.16 4.01 42.71
C GLY A 706 11.95 2.50 42.62
N VAL A 707 11.72 1.87 43.76
CA VAL A 707 11.39 0.43 43.87
C VAL A 707 9.95 0.32 44.31
N VAL A 708 9.18 -0.58 43.70
CA VAL A 708 7.78 -0.82 44.04
C VAL A 708 7.44 -2.31 44.04
N LEU A 709 6.44 -2.66 44.84
CA LEU A 709 5.76 -3.94 44.82
C LEU A 709 4.89 -4.08 43.56
N LEU A 710 5.02 -5.23 42.89
CA LEU A 710 4.24 -5.64 41.73
C LEU A 710 3.24 -6.75 42.08
N ASP A 711 3.55 -7.55 43.09
CA ASP A 711 2.64 -8.57 43.61
C ASP A 711 2.15 -8.24 45.02
N TYR A 712 0.89 -7.86 45.11
CA TYR A 712 0.34 -7.29 46.33
C TYR A 712 -0.04 -8.34 47.39
N ASP A 713 -0.05 -9.63 47.03
CA ASP A 713 -0.22 -10.75 47.97
C ASP A 713 1.11 -11.18 48.63
N ALA A 714 2.26 -10.83 48.03
CA ALA A 714 3.60 -11.12 48.53
C ALA A 714 3.94 -10.35 49.82
N VAL A 715 3.10 -9.38 50.21
CA VAL A 715 3.14 -8.71 51.51
C VAL A 715 1.86 -8.98 52.31
N ARG A 716 2.01 -9.06 53.64
CA ARG A 716 0.92 -9.27 54.59
C ARG A 716 1.09 -8.33 55.77
N LYS A 717 0.02 -8.07 56.54
CA LYS A 717 0.19 -7.49 57.88
C LYS A 717 0.96 -8.50 58.76
N PRO A 718 1.74 -8.07 59.78
CA PRO A 718 2.45 -9.02 60.64
C PRO A 718 1.56 -10.14 61.19
N GLY A 719 0.38 -9.80 61.73
CA GLY A 719 -0.60 -10.78 62.24
C GLY A 719 -1.34 -11.63 61.18
N ASP A 720 -1.17 -11.35 59.88
CA ASP A 720 -1.73 -12.16 58.77
C ASP A 720 -0.78 -13.28 58.30
N VAL A 721 0.42 -13.34 58.85
CA VAL A 721 1.46 -14.35 58.58
C VAL A 721 1.40 -15.45 59.64
N PRO A 722 1.48 -16.75 59.30
CA PRO A 722 1.55 -17.82 60.30
C PRO A 722 2.71 -17.59 61.29
N PRO A 723 2.53 -17.77 62.61
CA PRO A 723 3.60 -17.52 63.59
C PRO A 723 4.89 -18.32 63.33
N GLU A 724 4.74 -19.52 62.76
CA GLU A 724 5.82 -20.40 62.28
C GLU A 724 6.75 -19.75 61.24
N THR A 725 6.29 -18.68 60.59
CA THR A 725 7.01 -17.90 59.56
C THR A 725 7.38 -16.47 60.00
N GLN A 726 7.22 -16.11 61.29
CA GLN A 726 7.48 -14.74 61.82
C GLN A 726 8.83 -14.54 62.56
N LEU A 727 9.73 -15.53 62.57
CA LEU A 727 10.97 -15.51 63.38
C LEU A 727 12.24 -15.59 62.50
N SER A 728 13.31 -14.83 62.71
CA SER A 728 13.53 -13.64 63.56
C SER A 728 14.58 -12.72 62.89
N PRO A 729 14.62 -11.40 63.19
CA PRO A 729 15.66 -10.52 62.65
C PRO A 729 17.06 -10.93 63.13
N GLY A 730 17.98 -11.19 62.21
CA GLY A 730 19.42 -11.39 62.51
C GLY A 730 19.96 -12.83 62.46
N SER A 731 19.18 -13.84 62.05
CA SER A 731 19.71 -15.18 61.75
C SER A 731 19.92 -15.39 60.25
N ASP A 732 21.17 -15.62 59.82
CA ASP A 732 21.50 -15.93 58.41
C ASP A 732 20.79 -17.18 57.85
N ASN A 733 20.33 -18.08 58.75
CA ASN A 733 19.38 -19.14 58.46
C ASN A 733 17.95 -18.60 58.21
N HIS A 734 17.81 -17.68 57.25
CA HIS A 734 16.53 -17.13 56.80
C HIS A 734 15.61 -18.25 56.30
N TRP A 735 14.47 -18.46 56.99
CA TRP A 735 13.27 -19.31 56.77
C TRP A 735 13.20 -20.40 55.66
N MET A 736 13.83 -20.25 54.49
CA MET A 736 13.82 -21.19 53.36
C MET A 736 14.35 -22.61 53.70
N SER A 737 15.13 -22.77 54.77
CA SER A 737 15.69 -24.07 55.15
C SER A 737 14.65 -25.07 55.66
N ARG A 738 13.51 -24.60 56.20
CA ARG A 738 12.41 -25.48 56.67
C ARG A 738 11.39 -25.78 55.57
N TYR A 739 11.07 -24.80 54.73
CA TYR A 739 10.06 -24.91 53.66
C TYR A 739 10.43 -25.85 52.48
N ARG A 740 11.55 -26.57 52.59
CA ARG A 740 11.96 -27.69 51.71
C ARG A 740 11.69 -29.07 52.31
N ALA A 741 11.32 -29.18 53.58
CA ALA A 741 11.13 -30.46 54.27
C ALA A 741 9.67 -30.94 54.27
N ASP A 742 8.73 -30.03 54.01
CA ASP A 742 7.28 -30.19 54.09
C ASP A 742 6.57 -30.08 52.73
N ARG A 743 7.20 -29.46 51.72
CA ARG A 743 6.76 -29.56 50.32
C ARG A 743 7.40 -30.77 49.63
N ILE A 744 6.50 -31.69 49.27
CA ILE A 744 6.70 -32.92 48.48
C ILE A 744 7.75 -32.76 47.37
N ASP A 745 8.54 -33.82 47.21
CA ASP A 745 9.55 -34.07 46.17
C ASP A 745 9.00 -33.76 44.76
N TRP A 746 9.64 -32.84 44.03
CA TRP A 746 9.22 -32.38 42.68
C TRP A 746 10.03 -33.02 41.54
N GLU A 747 11.02 -33.89 41.85
CA GLU A 747 11.75 -34.68 40.85
C GLU A 747 11.21 -36.12 40.77
N ARG A 748 9.93 -36.32 41.12
CA ARG A 748 9.25 -37.62 41.21
C ARG A 748 7.81 -37.60 40.70
#